data_AF-A0AAW2ICH6-F1
#
_entry.id   AF-A0AAW2ICH6-F1
#
_cell.length_a   1.000
_cell.length_b   1.000
_cell.length_c   1.000
_cell.angle_alpha   90.00
_cell.angle_beta   90.00
_cell.angle_gamma   90.00
#
_symmetry.space_group_name_H-M   'P 1'
#
loop_
_entity.id
_entity.type
_entity.pdbx_description
1 polymer ?
#
loop_
_entity_poly.entity_id
_entity_poly.type
_entity_poly.pdbx_seq_one_letter_code
_entity_poly.pdbx_strand_id
1 'polypeptide(L)'
;MADLKPFELGNTVEIKTKSIEQTLLPLVQQISTLVNIRDRGIVSERNLRAVARVGQAVNLAVERFVTVGETIGDDNPEIKLDMFEACKEAREAGAGIEKLCEMEECLTERGAVVRAARALLASVTRVLLLADIVVVKQLLLVKDKVARSLGRLEGVTNFTEFVKAFSQFGAEMVELAHLTGDRQNDTKDERRRAQMQAARQVLERSTMMLLVSSKTCLRHPECHYARENRDTVFCQMRRAMDLIHYVVKDGVLEPNEINSSEIWETNRTVHGALQRLEGLVQTALLAAHCQEGLSEALDAIIERSQDFTDSANTSHEHRERILDYINSAKMHLDALLNSECAIDGTSPSEETERTVELLLTNLRDLRKQLQETSFAQASELDIVIRHGSSALDGLKNLALAGDMERLEICGDQFSEHTDHILEICKLVRHMAPSDSLQVAAKYTEINIRIYAPQVLTAASTLAMYPTSKIAKENLEVFADMWQALVSDVSMVTKEVIDICKAKELKHGYMSLPRPGKHGTTSKPLKASRLDSEEQAKIAKAGLEMKMMTNEMDAEADKWRQDENNDIVKRARSMSSMAFSMYQFTKGEGTLKTTQDLFTQAEFFAEEANRLYKVARQFSYQVPAGSHKKELLESLSGVPTHVQQLQFTVKDPTVGKAATFTKVDLVIHETKSLMNIISKVVTNCYVCCNKYNIDLTGLGSGNRGISGGDEEGGCGGAGGGGDGKLGTAGGTDPSI
;
A
#
# COMPACT_ATOMS: atom_id res chain seq x y z
N MET A 1 10.91 16.35 -0.06
CA MET A 1 11.71 15.18 0.38
C MET A 1 11.34 13.95 -0.46
N ALA A 2 11.35 14.11 -1.79
CA ALA A 2 11.03 13.05 -2.75
C ALA A 2 11.55 13.50 -4.12
N ASP A 3 12.78 13.10 -4.44
CA ASP A 3 13.28 13.10 -5.83
C ASP A 3 14.43 12.09 -5.94
N LEU A 4 14.11 10.87 -5.51
CA LEU A 4 14.85 9.67 -5.85
C LEU A 4 13.84 8.76 -6.52
N LYS A 5 13.83 8.81 -7.86
CA LYS A 5 13.17 7.78 -8.67
C LYS A 5 13.79 6.41 -8.36
N PRO A 6 13.03 5.32 -8.54
CA PRO A 6 13.46 3.97 -8.21
C PRO A 6 14.70 3.55 -9.01
N PHE A 7 15.57 2.84 -8.32
CA PHE A 7 16.56 1.89 -8.82
C PHE A 7 16.31 1.38 -10.26
N GLU A 8 17.26 1.63 -11.17
CA GLU A 8 17.57 0.70 -12.26
C GLU A 8 18.95 0.09 -11.95
N LEU A 9 18.95 -0.91 -11.06
CA LEU A 9 19.92 -2.01 -11.13
C LEU A 9 19.39 -2.98 -12.18
N GLY A 10 20.24 -3.52 -13.05
CA GLY A 10 19.88 -4.69 -13.83
C GLY A 10 19.31 -5.76 -12.88
N ASN A 11 18.06 -6.16 -13.13
CA ASN A 11 17.14 -6.85 -12.21
C ASN A 11 16.84 -6.05 -10.93
N THR A 12 15.64 -5.43 -10.90
CA THR A 12 15.09 -4.69 -9.76
C THR A 12 15.03 -5.56 -8.50
N VAL A 13 15.98 -5.37 -7.58
CA VAL A 13 15.94 -6.03 -6.28
C VAL A 13 14.88 -5.36 -5.41
N GLU A 14 13.72 -6.00 -5.31
CA GLU A 14 12.62 -5.56 -4.46
C GLU A 14 12.99 -5.73 -2.97
N ILE A 15 12.99 -4.64 -2.20
CA ILE A 15 13.22 -4.69 -0.75
C ILE A 15 11.95 -5.17 -0.06
N LYS A 16 11.96 -6.43 0.39
CA LYS A 16 10.81 -7.13 0.98
C LYS A 16 10.65 -6.91 2.50
N THR A 17 11.64 -6.32 3.17
CA THR A 17 11.68 -6.16 4.64
C THR A 17 11.76 -4.70 5.08
N LYS A 18 11.10 -4.39 6.20
CA LYS A 18 11.06 -3.04 6.78
C LYS A 18 12.41 -2.65 7.37
N SER A 19 13.15 -3.60 7.96
CA SER A 19 14.45 -3.35 8.58
C SER A 19 15.49 -2.88 7.55
N ILE A 20 15.51 -3.48 6.35
CA ILE A 20 16.39 -3.03 5.26
C ILE A 20 16.01 -1.61 4.83
N GLU A 21 14.72 -1.35 4.60
CA GLU A 21 14.23 -0.02 4.21
C GLU A 21 14.56 1.06 5.26
N GLN A 22 14.32 0.76 6.54
CA GLN A 22 14.64 1.66 7.65
C GLN A 22 16.14 1.91 7.78
N THR A 23 16.99 0.93 7.47
CA THR A 23 18.45 1.07 7.50
C THR A 23 18.97 1.89 6.32
N LEU A 24 18.34 1.76 5.14
CA LEU A 24 18.71 2.52 3.95
C LEU A 24 18.22 3.98 4.01
N LEU A 25 17.11 4.27 4.70
CA LEU A 25 16.50 5.60 4.72
C LEU A 25 17.46 6.73 5.15
N PRO A 26 18.24 6.62 6.25
CA PRO A 26 19.20 7.65 6.64
C PRO A 26 20.34 7.83 5.63
N LEU A 27 20.82 6.73 5.04
CA LEU A 27 21.88 6.76 4.03
C LEU A 27 21.39 7.50 2.78
N VAL A 28 20.17 7.19 2.35
CA VAL A 28 19.49 7.86 1.23
C VAL A 28 19.30 9.35 1.50
N GLN A 29 18.91 9.74 2.72
CA GLN A 29 18.76 11.15 3.10
C GLN A 29 20.10 11.90 3.12
N GLN A 30 21.16 11.28 3.63
CA GLN A 30 22.50 11.86 3.67
C GLN A 30 23.10 12.02 2.27
N ILE A 31 22.95 11.01 1.41
CA ILE A 31 23.33 11.07 -0.01
C ILE A 31 22.55 12.18 -0.73
N SER A 32 21.23 12.24 -0.53
CA SER A 32 20.40 13.28 -1.16
C SER A 32 20.82 14.69 -0.69
N THR A 33 21.21 14.84 0.57
CA THR A 33 21.74 16.11 1.12
C THR A 33 23.09 16.47 0.49
N LEU A 34 24.01 15.51 0.37
CA LEU A 34 25.31 15.67 -0.30
C LEU A 34 25.15 16.11 -1.76
N VAL A 35 24.23 15.49 -2.50
CA VAL A 35 23.94 15.82 -3.89
C VAL A 35 23.28 17.20 -4.01
N ASN A 36 22.33 17.54 -3.14
CA ASN A 36 21.60 18.81 -3.16
C ASN A 36 22.44 20.03 -2.73
N ILE A 37 23.44 19.86 -1.85
CA ILE A 37 24.34 20.96 -1.44
C ILE A 37 25.20 21.43 -2.64
N ARG A 38 25.59 20.50 -3.54
CA ARG A 38 26.34 20.84 -4.76
C ARG A 38 25.49 21.51 -5.86
N ASP A 39 24.16 21.43 -5.79
CA ASP A 39 23.27 22.08 -6.78
C ASP A 39 23.15 23.61 -6.61
N ARG A 40 23.61 24.18 -5.49
CA ARG A 40 23.41 25.61 -5.18
C ARG A 40 24.49 26.55 -5.72
N GLY A 41 25.54 26.05 -6.36
CA GLY A 41 26.57 26.84 -7.09
C GLY A 41 27.42 27.83 -6.26
N ILE A 42 27.02 28.21 -5.05
CA ILE A 42 27.69 29.19 -4.20
C ILE A 42 28.22 28.48 -2.96
N VAL A 43 29.53 28.19 -2.96
CA VAL A 43 30.18 27.49 -1.86
C VAL A 43 31.10 28.48 -1.13
N SER A 44 30.65 28.97 0.03
CA SER A 44 31.56 29.64 0.96
C SER A 44 32.61 28.64 1.47
N GLU A 45 33.79 29.10 1.89
CA GLU A 45 34.84 28.24 2.47
C GLU A 45 34.31 27.38 3.65
N ARG A 46 33.32 27.91 4.38
CA ARG A 46 32.58 27.22 5.44
C ARG A 46 31.76 26.02 4.94
N ASN A 47 31.20 26.12 3.73
CA ASN A 47 30.43 25.04 3.09
C ASN A 47 31.35 23.92 2.57
N LEU A 48 32.53 24.24 2.03
CA LEU A 48 33.54 23.25 1.64
C LEU A 48 33.98 22.39 2.84
N ARG A 49 34.28 23.03 3.98
CA ARG A 49 34.61 22.32 5.23
C ARG A 49 33.44 21.52 5.81
N ALA A 50 32.20 21.85 5.45
CA ALA A 50 31.04 21.06 5.85
C ALA A 50 30.89 19.81 4.97
N VAL A 51 31.06 19.94 3.65
CA VAL A 51 31.01 18.81 2.71
C VAL A 51 32.12 17.79 2.99
N ALA A 52 33.35 18.24 3.22
CA ALA A 52 34.46 17.34 3.61
C ALA A 52 34.14 16.55 4.88
N ARG A 53 33.59 17.22 5.92
CA ARG A 53 33.17 16.55 7.17
C ARG A 53 32.05 15.53 6.95
N VAL A 54 31.13 15.80 6.02
CA VAL A 54 30.07 14.84 5.68
C VAL A 54 30.66 13.63 4.94
N GLY A 55 31.59 13.83 4.00
CA GLY A 55 32.30 12.74 3.32
C GLY A 55 33.05 11.81 4.30
N GLN A 56 33.80 12.40 5.24
CA GLN A 56 34.49 11.66 6.31
C GLN A 56 33.50 10.89 7.22
N ALA A 57 32.38 11.53 7.59
CA ALA A 57 31.35 10.89 8.40
C ALA A 57 30.68 9.71 7.68
N VAL A 58 30.43 9.83 6.37
CA VAL A 58 29.92 8.74 5.53
C VAL A 58 30.92 7.59 5.49
N ASN A 59 32.20 7.84 5.19
CA ASN A 59 33.19 6.77 5.13
C ASN A 59 33.36 6.04 6.47
N LEU A 60 33.41 6.79 7.58
CA LEU A 60 33.48 6.18 8.92
C LEU A 60 32.25 5.31 9.25
N ALA A 61 31.05 5.73 8.82
CA ALA A 61 29.84 4.93 8.98
C ALA A 61 29.89 3.65 8.15
N VAL A 62 30.40 3.74 6.92
CA VAL A 62 30.59 2.59 6.03
C VAL A 62 31.61 1.60 6.60
N GLU A 63 32.74 2.05 7.14
CA GLU A 63 33.72 1.14 7.75
C GLU A 63 33.14 0.36 8.94
N ARG A 64 32.35 1.03 9.79
CA ARG A 64 31.64 0.35 10.89
C ARG A 64 30.63 -0.66 10.38
N PHE A 65 29.87 -0.30 9.34
CA PHE A 65 28.88 -1.17 8.71
C PHE A 65 29.54 -2.41 8.08
N VAL A 66 30.62 -2.21 7.34
CA VAL A 66 31.40 -3.27 6.70
C VAL A 66 32.02 -4.21 7.73
N THR A 67 32.55 -3.68 8.84
CA THR A 67 33.12 -4.53 9.92
C THR A 67 32.08 -5.53 10.45
N VAL A 68 30.82 -5.10 10.59
CA VAL A 68 29.71 -5.99 10.98
C VAL A 68 29.41 -7.00 9.87
N GLY A 69 29.38 -6.57 8.61
CA GLY A 69 29.20 -7.45 7.45
C GLY A 69 30.27 -8.54 7.35
N GLU A 70 31.54 -8.18 7.52
CA GLU A 70 32.68 -9.11 7.51
C GLU A 70 32.59 -10.12 8.67
N THR A 71 32.18 -9.67 9.86
CA THR A 71 31.92 -10.54 11.02
C THR A 71 30.80 -11.56 10.71
N ILE A 72 29.69 -11.11 10.11
CA ILE A 72 28.61 -11.99 9.67
C ILE A 72 29.12 -13.00 8.62
N GLY A 73 29.96 -12.55 7.69
CA GLY A 73 30.59 -13.41 6.69
C GLY A 73 31.51 -14.47 7.30
N ASP A 74 32.26 -14.13 8.35
CA ASP A 74 33.12 -15.08 9.07
C ASP A 74 32.33 -16.17 9.79
N ASP A 75 31.18 -15.82 10.37
CA ASP A 75 30.29 -16.76 11.03
C ASP A 75 29.49 -17.64 10.03
N ASN A 76 29.43 -17.24 8.76
CA ASN A 76 28.61 -17.90 7.72
C ASN A 76 29.42 -18.24 6.46
N PRO A 77 30.12 -19.40 6.43
CA PRO A 77 31.04 -19.76 5.34
C PRO A 77 30.42 -19.75 3.94
N GLU A 78 29.13 -20.08 3.83
CA GLU A 78 28.42 -20.19 2.56
C GLU A 78 28.21 -18.85 1.85
N ILE A 79 28.09 -17.76 2.59
CA ILE A 79 27.91 -16.40 2.03
C ILE A 79 29.15 -15.54 2.19
N LYS A 80 30.22 -16.09 2.79
CA LYS A 80 31.43 -15.36 3.15
C LYS A 80 32.03 -14.64 1.94
N LEU A 81 32.15 -15.33 0.81
CA LEU A 81 32.74 -14.74 -0.40
C LEU A 81 31.92 -13.54 -0.89
N ASP A 82 30.61 -13.72 -1.08
CA ASP A 82 29.71 -12.68 -1.57
C ASP A 82 29.61 -11.50 -0.59
N MET A 83 29.61 -11.78 0.71
CA MET A 83 29.56 -10.78 1.78
C MET A 83 30.83 -9.92 1.78
N PHE A 84 32.01 -10.53 1.68
CA PHE A 84 33.27 -9.81 1.61
C PHE A 84 33.41 -9.00 0.32
N GLU A 85 32.90 -9.49 -0.81
CA GLU A 85 32.88 -8.74 -2.06
C GLU A 85 31.99 -7.49 -1.94
N ALA A 86 30.75 -7.65 -1.47
CA ALA A 86 29.83 -6.53 -1.26
C ALA A 86 30.37 -5.51 -0.23
N CYS A 87 31.02 -5.99 0.82
CA CYS A 87 31.70 -5.18 1.82
C CYS A 87 32.88 -4.38 1.23
N LYS A 88 33.68 -5.01 0.36
CA LYS A 88 34.78 -4.35 -0.34
C LYS A 88 34.26 -3.25 -1.27
N GLU A 89 33.21 -3.52 -2.06
CA GLU A 89 32.56 -2.53 -2.93
C GLU A 89 32.03 -1.33 -2.12
N ALA A 90 31.40 -1.59 -0.98
CA ALA A 90 30.91 -0.53 -0.08
C ALA A 90 32.05 0.33 0.45
N ARG A 91 33.15 -0.30 0.89
CA ARG A 91 34.36 0.38 1.37
C ARG A 91 34.99 1.27 0.30
N GLU A 92 35.15 0.74 -0.92
CA GLU A 92 35.69 1.49 -2.06
C GLU A 92 34.81 2.69 -2.42
N ALA A 93 33.48 2.52 -2.40
CA ALA A 93 32.53 3.61 -2.64
C ALA A 93 32.56 4.68 -1.54
N GLY A 94 32.65 4.27 -0.26
CA GLY A 94 32.78 5.16 0.90
C GLY A 94 34.04 6.03 0.83
N ALA A 95 35.20 5.40 0.60
CA ALA A 95 36.47 6.09 0.43
C ALA A 95 36.47 7.00 -0.81
N GLY A 96 35.81 6.58 -1.89
CA GLY A 96 35.60 7.40 -3.09
C GLY A 96 34.82 8.68 -2.79
N ILE A 97 33.74 8.61 -2.00
CA ILE A 97 32.95 9.78 -1.59
C ILE A 97 33.78 10.73 -0.73
N GLU A 98 34.53 10.21 0.25
CA GLU A 98 35.40 11.01 1.12
C GLU A 98 36.43 11.80 0.29
N LYS A 99 37.16 11.12 -0.59
CA LYS A 99 38.16 11.74 -1.46
C LYS A 99 37.56 12.82 -2.36
N LEU A 100 36.40 12.55 -2.95
CA LEU A 100 35.68 13.52 -3.79
C LEU A 100 35.16 14.73 -3.00
N CYS A 101 34.97 14.60 -1.68
CA CYS A 101 34.54 15.69 -0.79
C CYS A 101 35.70 16.54 -0.25
N GLU A 102 36.94 16.03 -0.28
CA GLU A 102 38.15 16.74 0.20
C GLU A 102 38.84 17.60 -0.87
N MET A 103 38.64 17.30 -2.16
CA MET A 103 39.27 18.03 -3.27
C MET A 103 38.69 19.46 -3.44
N GLU A 104 39.55 20.48 -3.60
CA GLU A 104 39.12 21.89 -3.83
C GLU A 104 38.46 22.11 -5.21
N GLU A 105 38.78 21.30 -6.22
CA GLU A 105 38.13 21.29 -7.55
C GLU A 105 36.76 20.55 -7.55
N CYS A 106 36.17 20.40 -6.37
CA CYS A 106 34.87 19.79 -6.02
C CYS A 106 33.69 20.07 -6.98
N LEU A 107 33.72 21.18 -7.71
CA LEU A 107 32.58 21.73 -8.44
C LEU A 107 32.35 21.09 -9.83
N THR A 108 33.36 20.46 -10.43
CA THR A 108 33.26 19.89 -11.80
C THR A 108 32.83 18.42 -11.83
N GLU A 109 32.99 17.67 -10.73
CA GLU A 109 32.77 16.22 -10.68
C GLU A 109 31.45 15.79 -10.00
N ARG A 110 30.34 16.51 -10.24
CA ARG A 110 28.99 16.14 -9.75
C ARG A 110 28.62 14.70 -10.14
N GLY A 111 28.91 14.33 -11.39
CA GLY A 111 28.66 12.98 -11.90
C GLY A 111 29.45 11.90 -11.15
N ALA A 112 30.66 12.20 -10.67
CA ALA A 112 31.48 11.23 -9.93
C ALA A 112 30.91 10.95 -8.53
N VAL A 113 30.48 11.99 -7.80
CA VAL A 113 29.84 11.81 -6.48
C VAL A 113 28.51 11.09 -6.59
N VAL A 114 27.69 11.41 -7.60
CA VAL A 114 26.43 10.69 -7.84
C VAL A 114 26.69 9.22 -8.17
N ARG A 115 27.70 8.90 -8.99
CA ARG A 115 28.09 7.51 -9.27
C ARG A 115 28.59 6.80 -8.01
N ALA A 116 29.47 7.42 -7.22
CA ALA A 116 29.99 6.84 -5.98
C ALA A 116 28.89 6.62 -4.95
N ALA A 117 27.94 7.56 -4.81
CA ALA A 117 26.81 7.41 -3.92
C ALA A 117 25.82 6.33 -4.38
N ARG A 118 25.60 6.18 -5.69
CA ARG A 118 24.81 5.07 -6.25
C ARG A 118 25.49 3.73 -6.01
N ALA A 119 26.80 3.64 -6.22
CA ALA A 119 27.59 2.44 -5.94
C ALA A 119 27.55 2.08 -4.44
N LEU A 120 27.63 3.08 -3.56
CA LEU A 120 27.49 2.86 -2.11
C LEU A 120 26.10 2.34 -1.75
N LEU A 121 25.04 2.93 -2.30
CA LEU A 121 23.68 2.47 -2.04
C LEU A 121 23.46 1.04 -2.54
N ALA A 122 23.97 0.70 -3.72
CA ALA A 122 23.88 -0.64 -4.29
C ALA A 122 24.63 -1.68 -3.43
N SER A 123 25.88 -1.41 -3.06
CA SER A 123 26.71 -2.31 -2.25
C SER A 123 26.18 -2.47 -0.81
N VAL A 124 25.75 -1.40 -0.14
CA VAL A 124 25.09 -1.47 1.18
C VAL A 124 23.80 -2.29 1.10
N THR A 125 23.00 -2.08 0.06
CA THR A 125 21.78 -2.88 -0.17
C THR A 125 22.14 -4.36 -0.36
N ARG A 126 23.18 -4.68 -1.13
CA ARG A 126 23.68 -6.05 -1.31
C ARG A 126 24.11 -6.70 0.01
N VAL A 127 24.86 -5.99 0.86
CA VAL A 127 25.24 -6.47 2.20
C VAL A 127 24.00 -6.76 3.06
N LEU A 128 23.02 -5.87 3.07
CA LEU A 128 21.78 -6.04 3.84
C LEU A 128 20.96 -7.24 3.35
N LEU A 129 20.90 -7.48 2.04
CA LEU A 129 20.22 -8.64 1.46
C LEU A 129 20.93 -9.94 1.82
N LEU A 130 22.27 -9.96 1.77
CA LEU A 130 23.05 -11.12 2.21
C LEU A 130 22.86 -11.40 3.71
N ALA A 131 22.75 -10.36 4.54
CA ALA A 131 22.41 -10.51 5.95
C ALA A 131 20.98 -11.07 6.14
N ASP A 132 20.00 -10.65 5.33
CA ASP A 132 18.63 -11.22 5.37
C ASP A 132 18.63 -12.71 5.05
N ILE A 133 19.46 -13.16 4.10
CA ILE A 133 19.64 -14.59 3.78
C ILE A 133 20.09 -15.37 5.03
N VAL A 134 20.98 -14.81 5.85
CA VAL A 134 21.43 -15.46 7.11
C VAL A 134 20.26 -15.60 8.09
N VAL A 135 19.48 -14.53 8.28
CA VAL A 135 18.31 -14.55 9.17
C VAL A 135 17.29 -15.59 8.71
N VAL A 136 17.04 -15.66 7.40
CA VAL A 136 16.17 -16.67 6.80
C VAL A 136 16.71 -18.08 7.01
N LYS A 137 18.01 -18.31 6.81
CA LYS A 137 18.65 -19.60 7.08
C LYS A 137 18.50 -20.00 8.56
N GLN A 138 18.75 -19.08 9.48
CA GLN A 138 18.58 -19.33 10.92
C GLN A 138 17.15 -19.77 11.24
N LEU A 139 16.14 -19.07 10.71
CA LEU A 139 14.73 -19.44 10.89
C LEU A 139 14.45 -20.85 10.35
N LEU A 140 14.92 -21.16 9.13
CA LEU A 140 14.72 -22.48 8.52
C LEU A 140 15.40 -23.60 9.31
N LEU A 141 16.60 -23.36 9.85
CA LEU A 141 17.30 -24.32 10.71
C LEU A 141 16.51 -24.65 11.98
N VAL A 142 15.94 -23.63 12.64
CA VAL A 142 15.08 -23.84 13.82
C VAL A 142 13.80 -24.57 13.42
N LYS A 143 13.16 -24.21 12.29
CA LYS A 143 11.99 -24.92 11.77
C LYS A 143 12.30 -26.41 11.49
N ASP A 144 13.45 -26.74 10.92
CA ASP A 144 13.84 -28.13 10.64
C ASP A 144 14.22 -28.90 11.91
N LYS A 145 14.73 -28.21 12.94
CA LYS A 145 14.91 -28.77 14.29
C LYS A 145 13.56 -29.16 14.91
N VAL A 146 12.59 -28.25 14.87
CA VAL A 146 11.21 -28.49 15.33
C VAL A 146 10.58 -29.65 14.55
N ALA A 147 10.72 -29.70 13.22
CA ALA A 147 10.16 -30.77 12.40
C ALA A 147 10.73 -32.15 12.77
N ARG A 148 12.03 -32.24 13.04
CA ARG A 148 12.68 -33.48 13.53
C ARG A 148 12.18 -33.87 14.92
N SER A 149 12.07 -32.91 15.84
CA SER A 149 11.53 -33.17 17.18
C SER A 149 10.07 -33.62 17.16
N LEU A 150 9.27 -33.06 16.24
CA LEU A 150 7.89 -33.49 15.99
C LEU A 150 7.85 -34.93 15.45
N GLY A 151 8.70 -35.27 14.47
CA GLY A 151 8.81 -36.64 13.97
C GLY A 151 9.23 -37.64 15.06
N ARG A 152 10.11 -37.24 15.98
CA ARG A 152 10.47 -38.05 17.15
C ARG A 152 9.27 -38.27 18.07
N LEU A 153 8.45 -37.24 18.32
CA LEU A 153 7.24 -37.36 19.16
C LEU A 153 6.23 -38.35 18.60
N GLU A 154 6.03 -38.35 17.27
CA GLU A 154 5.09 -39.23 16.57
C GLU A 154 5.45 -40.72 16.74
N GLY A 155 6.75 -41.04 16.82
CA GLY A 155 7.27 -42.39 16.97
C GLY A 155 7.35 -42.92 18.42
N VAL A 156 7.03 -42.10 19.42
CA VAL A 156 7.13 -42.55 20.82
C VAL A 156 5.99 -43.51 21.18
N THR A 157 6.34 -44.65 21.76
CA THR A 157 5.38 -45.67 22.23
C THR A 157 5.20 -45.69 23.75
N ASN A 158 6.00 -44.91 24.49
CA ASN A 158 5.98 -44.86 25.95
C ASN A 158 5.73 -43.43 26.48
N PHE A 159 4.79 -43.29 27.42
CA PHE A 159 4.40 -41.98 27.94
C PHE A 159 5.54 -41.22 28.65
N THR A 160 6.40 -41.90 29.40
CA THR A 160 7.53 -41.24 30.07
C THR A 160 8.54 -40.65 29.07
N GLU A 161 8.79 -41.36 27.98
CA GLU A 161 9.63 -40.85 26.89
C GLU A 161 8.94 -39.71 26.14
N PHE A 162 7.62 -39.81 25.98
CA PHE A 162 6.82 -38.79 25.31
C PHE A 162 6.92 -37.45 26.06
N VAL A 163 6.77 -37.45 27.39
CA VAL A 163 6.88 -36.23 28.20
C VAL A 163 8.27 -35.58 28.07
N LYS A 164 9.36 -36.39 28.05
CA LYS A 164 10.72 -35.89 27.85
C LYS A 164 10.89 -35.27 26.45
N ALA A 165 10.45 -35.98 25.42
CA ALA A 165 10.49 -35.49 24.04
C ALA A 165 9.62 -34.24 23.84
N PHE A 166 8.48 -34.16 24.52
CA PHE A 166 7.52 -33.05 24.43
C PHE A 166 8.07 -31.80 25.10
N SER A 167 8.76 -31.94 26.23
CA SER A 167 9.46 -30.81 26.87
C SER A 167 10.55 -30.24 25.96
N GLN A 168 11.34 -31.09 25.29
CA GLN A 168 12.35 -30.63 24.33
C GLN A 168 11.71 -29.94 23.12
N PHE A 169 10.67 -30.55 22.55
CA PHE A 169 9.91 -29.98 21.46
C PHE A 169 9.32 -28.60 21.82
N GLY A 170 8.75 -28.47 23.02
CA GLY A 170 8.19 -27.20 23.51
C GLY A 170 9.23 -26.07 23.56
N ALA A 171 10.46 -26.36 24.00
CA ALA A 171 11.54 -25.37 24.02
C ALA A 171 11.90 -24.89 22.61
N GLU A 172 11.97 -25.80 21.64
CA GLU A 172 12.27 -25.49 20.24
C GLU A 172 11.11 -24.74 19.56
N MET A 173 9.87 -25.05 19.93
CA MET A 173 8.68 -24.32 19.47
C MET A 173 8.65 -22.88 19.94
N VAL A 174 9.09 -22.59 21.18
CA VAL A 174 9.19 -21.21 21.69
C VAL A 174 10.22 -20.42 20.88
N GLU A 175 11.39 -21.01 20.60
CA GLU A 175 12.41 -20.42 19.74
C GLU A 175 11.83 -20.09 18.34
N LEU A 176 11.13 -21.04 17.71
CA LEU A 176 10.47 -20.83 16.43
C LEU A 176 9.38 -19.73 16.49
N ALA A 177 8.60 -19.67 17.57
CA ALA A 177 7.53 -18.70 17.74
C ALA A 177 8.04 -17.25 17.81
N HIS A 178 9.23 -17.04 18.40
CA HIS A 178 9.92 -15.75 18.42
C HIS A 178 10.42 -15.38 17.02
N LEU A 179 11.20 -16.25 16.37
CA LEU A 179 11.78 -15.96 15.05
C LEU A 179 10.71 -15.71 13.97
N THR A 180 9.64 -16.51 13.99
CA THR A 180 8.50 -16.31 13.07
C THR A 180 7.71 -15.04 13.38
N GLY A 181 7.63 -14.63 14.66
CA GLY A 181 7.01 -13.37 15.07
C GLY A 181 7.80 -12.15 14.61
N ASP A 182 9.13 -12.18 14.77
CA ASP A 182 10.02 -11.12 14.31
C ASP A 182 9.96 -10.99 12.77
N ARG A 183 10.03 -12.12 12.06
CA ARG A 183 9.90 -12.13 10.58
C ARG A 183 8.53 -11.64 10.11
N GLN A 184 7.44 -12.00 10.81
CA GLN A 184 6.10 -11.51 10.50
C GLN A 184 6.02 -9.98 10.59
N ASN A 185 6.59 -9.39 11.64
CA ASN A 185 6.55 -7.94 11.86
C ASN A 185 7.42 -7.18 10.86
N ASP A 186 8.54 -7.78 10.45
CA ASP A 186 9.51 -7.21 9.53
C ASP A 186 9.08 -7.28 8.05
N THR A 187 8.28 -8.29 7.68
CA THR A 187 7.80 -8.46 6.29
C THR A 187 6.90 -7.29 5.85
N LYS A 188 7.12 -6.76 4.64
CA LYS A 188 6.31 -5.67 4.05
C LYS A 188 5.05 -6.17 3.37
N ASP A 189 5.15 -7.28 2.64
CA ASP A 189 4.03 -7.87 1.93
C ASP A 189 2.92 -8.26 2.93
N GLU A 190 1.76 -7.63 2.74
CA GLU A 190 0.59 -7.80 3.58
C GLU A 190 0.07 -9.25 3.57
N ARG A 191 0.04 -9.87 2.39
CA ARG A 191 -0.41 -11.26 2.19
C ARG A 191 0.51 -12.23 2.90
N ARG A 192 1.83 -12.08 2.71
CA ARG A 192 2.85 -12.92 3.36
C ARG A 192 2.80 -12.81 4.88
N ARG A 193 2.62 -11.59 5.38
CA ARG A 193 2.45 -11.33 6.82
C ARG A 193 1.21 -12.03 7.37
N ALA A 194 0.08 -11.99 6.66
CA ALA A 194 -1.14 -12.69 7.06
C ALA A 194 -0.98 -14.23 6.99
N GLN A 195 -0.28 -14.75 5.98
CA GLN A 195 0.02 -16.19 5.86
C GLN A 195 0.90 -16.68 7.03
N MET A 196 1.93 -15.90 7.40
CA MET A 196 2.76 -16.17 8.57
C MET A 196 1.93 -16.19 9.86
N GLN A 197 1.02 -15.22 10.02
CA GLN A 197 0.13 -15.18 11.17
C GLN A 197 -0.76 -16.42 11.26
N ALA A 198 -1.36 -16.85 10.15
CA ALA A 198 -2.19 -18.05 10.09
C ALA A 198 -1.39 -19.31 10.45
N ALA A 199 -0.16 -19.45 9.94
CA ALA A 199 0.72 -20.57 10.27
C ALA A 199 1.05 -20.62 11.77
N ARG A 200 1.41 -19.47 12.35
CA ARG A 200 1.72 -19.35 13.78
C ARG A 200 0.51 -19.71 14.65
N GLN A 201 -0.68 -19.25 14.29
CA GLN A 201 -1.92 -19.57 15.00
C GLN A 201 -2.21 -21.08 14.98
N VAL A 202 -2.03 -21.75 13.83
CA VAL A 202 -2.19 -23.22 13.73
C VAL A 202 -1.18 -23.93 14.63
N LEU A 203 0.09 -23.51 14.65
CA LEU A 203 1.11 -24.12 15.50
C LEU A 203 0.82 -23.95 16.99
N GLU A 204 0.43 -22.74 17.42
CA GLU A 204 0.06 -22.44 18.82
C GLU A 204 -1.09 -23.34 19.28
N ARG A 205 -2.17 -23.37 18.50
CA ARG A 205 -3.37 -24.18 18.76
C ARG A 205 -3.10 -25.68 18.73
N SER A 206 -2.35 -26.15 17.74
CA SER A 206 -1.98 -27.56 17.63
C SER A 206 -1.10 -28.02 18.79
N THR A 207 -0.21 -27.15 19.29
CA THR A 207 0.65 -27.46 20.45
C THR A 207 -0.17 -27.71 21.72
N MET A 208 -1.26 -26.96 21.92
CA MET A 208 -2.17 -27.15 23.05
C MET A 208 -2.88 -28.52 23.00
N MET A 209 -3.18 -29.03 21.80
CA MET A 209 -3.87 -30.31 21.61
C MET A 209 -2.93 -31.52 21.60
N LEU A 210 -1.67 -31.31 21.22
CA LEU A 210 -0.71 -32.37 20.93
C LEU A 210 -0.50 -33.36 22.07
N LEU A 211 -0.43 -32.87 23.31
CA LEU A 211 -0.22 -33.72 24.48
C LEU A 211 -1.43 -34.62 24.75
N VAL A 212 -2.63 -34.06 24.71
CA VAL A 212 -3.87 -34.79 25.05
C VAL A 212 -4.20 -35.82 23.97
N SER A 213 -4.10 -35.46 22.69
CA SER A 213 -4.35 -36.39 21.58
C SER A 213 -3.33 -37.55 21.56
N SER A 214 -2.05 -37.26 21.80
CA SER A 214 -1.01 -38.28 21.89
C SER A 214 -1.17 -39.19 23.11
N LYS A 215 -1.50 -38.62 24.28
CA LYS A 215 -1.77 -39.39 25.52
C LYS A 215 -3.01 -40.29 25.35
N THR A 216 -4.02 -39.84 24.63
CA THR A 216 -5.22 -40.64 24.31
C THR A 216 -4.86 -41.83 23.42
N CYS A 217 -4.08 -41.60 22.35
CA CYS A 217 -3.61 -42.66 21.46
C CYS A 217 -2.71 -43.69 22.18
N LEU A 218 -1.81 -43.24 23.07
CA LEU A 218 -0.99 -44.13 23.90
C LEU A 218 -1.83 -44.95 24.90
N ARG A 219 -2.94 -44.39 25.39
CA ARG A 219 -3.84 -45.10 26.32
C ARG A 219 -4.70 -46.14 25.59
N HIS A 220 -5.12 -45.83 24.37
CA HIS A 220 -6.02 -46.65 23.55
C HIS A 220 -5.41 -46.92 22.16
N PRO A 221 -4.35 -47.74 22.07
CA PRO A 221 -3.57 -47.92 20.83
C PRO A 221 -4.36 -48.55 19.67
N GLU A 222 -5.37 -49.37 19.99
CA GLU A 222 -6.25 -50.05 19.02
C GLU A 222 -7.40 -49.15 18.53
N CYS A 223 -7.59 -47.97 19.13
CA CYS A 223 -8.65 -47.05 18.73
C CYS A 223 -8.22 -46.22 17.52
N HIS A 224 -8.82 -46.51 16.36
CA HIS A 224 -8.52 -45.75 15.14
C HIS A 224 -8.92 -44.28 15.25
N TYR A 225 -10.03 -43.95 15.93
CA TYR A 225 -10.45 -42.57 16.17
C TYR A 225 -9.40 -41.76 16.97
N ALA A 226 -8.89 -42.33 18.07
CA ALA A 226 -7.84 -41.69 18.87
C ALA A 226 -6.56 -41.43 18.05
N ARG A 227 -6.22 -42.37 17.15
CA ARG A 227 -5.09 -42.24 16.23
C ARG A 227 -5.33 -41.14 15.20
N GLU A 228 -6.50 -41.08 14.60
CA GLU A 228 -6.87 -40.06 13.62
C GLU A 228 -6.81 -38.64 14.21
N ASN A 229 -7.33 -38.45 15.42
CA ASN A 229 -7.22 -37.17 16.14
C ASN A 229 -5.77 -36.74 16.31
N ARG A 230 -4.91 -37.64 16.79
CA ARG A 230 -3.48 -37.38 16.95
C ARG A 230 -2.84 -37.03 15.61
N ASP A 231 -3.02 -37.89 14.61
CA ASP A 231 -2.37 -37.77 13.31
C ASP A 231 -2.81 -36.48 12.59
N THR A 232 -4.06 -36.03 12.78
CA THR A 232 -4.53 -34.73 12.30
C THR A 232 -3.73 -33.58 12.90
N VAL A 233 -3.49 -33.57 14.21
CA VAL A 233 -2.67 -32.53 14.88
C VAL A 233 -1.24 -32.52 14.30
N PHE A 234 -0.59 -33.69 14.19
CA PHE A 234 0.74 -33.79 13.59
C PHE A 234 0.77 -33.29 12.13
N CYS A 235 -0.24 -33.67 11.34
CA CYS A 235 -0.39 -33.23 9.95
C CYS A 235 -0.53 -31.71 9.85
N GLN A 236 -1.37 -31.09 10.68
CA GLN A 236 -1.55 -29.63 10.66
C GLN A 236 -0.29 -28.88 11.09
N MET A 237 0.46 -29.39 12.08
CA MET A 237 1.73 -28.79 12.47
C MET A 237 2.76 -28.84 11.33
N ARG A 238 2.84 -29.97 10.61
CA ARG A 238 3.71 -30.10 9.42
C ARG A 238 3.30 -29.09 8.34
N ARG A 239 2.02 -29.02 7.98
CA ARG A 239 1.50 -28.06 7.00
C ARG A 239 1.76 -26.61 7.38
N ALA A 240 1.64 -26.26 8.66
CA ALA A 240 1.96 -24.92 9.14
C ALA A 240 3.46 -24.60 9.04
N MET A 241 4.35 -25.56 9.32
CA MET A 241 5.79 -25.41 9.11
C MET A 241 6.15 -25.30 7.62
N ASP A 242 5.44 -26.01 6.73
CA ASP A 242 5.61 -25.89 5.28
C ASP A 242 5.17 -24.50 4.78
N LEU A 243 4.08 -23.96 5.33
CA LEU A 243 3.65 -22.60 5.04
C LEU A 243 4.65 -21.55 5.54
N ILE A 244 5.25 -21.72 6.73
CA ILE A 244 6.34 -20.86 7.21
C ILE A 244 7.51 -20.91 6.24
N HIS A 245 7.94 -22.12 5.84
CA HIS A 245 9.03 -22.31 4.90
C HIS A 245 8.75 -21.60 3.58
N TYR A 246 7.52 -21.73 3.06
CA TYR A 246 7.07 -21.06 1.85
C TYR A 246 7.14 -19.53 1.95
N VAL A 247 6.52 -18.95 2.98
CA VAL A 247 6.47 -17.49 3.20
C VAL A 247 7.88 -16.89 3.33
N VAL A 248 8.80 -17.62 3.98
CA VAL A 248 10.15 -17.14 4.24
C VAL A 248 11.05 -17.30 3.00
N LYS A 249 10.92 -18.39 2.23
CA LYS A 249 11.74 -18.63 1.02
C LYS A 249 11.35 -17.80 -0.18
N ASP A 250 10.06 -17.53 -0.37
CA ASP A 250 9.60 -16.65 -1.46
C ASP A 250 10.10 -15.20 -1.27
N GLY A 251 10.57 -14.87 -0.05
CA GLY A 251 11.31 -13.65 0.25
C GLY A 251 12.74 -13.58 -0.33
N VAL A 252 13.34 -14.69 -0.77
CA VAL A 252 14.81 -14.80 -0.95
C VAL A 252 15.28 -15.26 -2.34
N LEU A 253 14.45 -15.92 -3.15
CA LEU A 253 14.87 -16.49 -4.43
C LEU A 253 14.23 -15.82 -5.66
N GLU A 254 14.97 -15.83 -6.77
CA GLU A 254 14.54 -15.31 -8.08
C GLU A 254 13.23 -15.96 -8.59
N PRO A 255 12.44 -15.23 -9.39
CA PRO A 255 11.15 -15.68 -9.90
C PRO A 255 11.31 -16.66 -11.08
N ASN A 256 11.97 -17.80 -10.87
CA ASN A 256 12.06 -18.85 -11.89
C ASN A 256 11.35 -20.15 -11.45
N GLU A 257 10.32 -20.46 -12.24
CA GLU A 257 9.75 -21.78 -12.53
C GLU A 257 8.77 -22.48 -11.57
N ILE A 258 8.24 -21.81 -10.52
CA ILE A 258 7.07 -22.34 -9.77
C ILE A 258 5.92 -21.31 -9.58
N ASN A 259 6.14 -20.02 -9.85
CA ASN A 259 5.17 -18.96 -9.50
C ASN A 259 4.05 -18.66 -10.52
N SER A 260 3.61 -19.65 -11.29
CA SER A 260 2.32 -19.58 -12.01
C SER A 260 1.11 -19.76 -11.09
N SER A 261 1.31 -20.19 -9.83
CA SER A 261 0.25 -20.43 -8.84
C SER A 261 0.05 -19.30 -7.81
N GLU A 262 0.57 -18.09 -8.01
CA GLU A 262 0.33 -16.98 -7.06
C GLU A 262 -0.40 -15.78 -7.63
N ILE A 263 -0.11 -15.42 -8.89
CA ILE A 263 -0.90 -14.43 -9.65
C ILE A 263 -2.36 -14.92 -9.84
N TRP A 264 -2.64 -16.21 -9.63
CA TRP A 264 -3.99 -16.78 -9.72
C TRP A 264 -4.81 -16.70 -8.43
N GLU A 265 -4.22 -16.53 -7.24
CA GLU A 265 -4.99 -16.65 -5.99
C GLU A 265 -5.72 -15.36 -5.59
N THR A 266 -5.15 -14.18 -5.83
CA THR A 266 -5.89 -12.89 -5.69
C THR A 266 -7.01 -12.79 -6.73
N ASN A 267 -6.80 -13.46 -7.88
CA ASN A 267 -7.85 -13.64 -8.86
C ASN A 267 -8.96 -14.55 -8.33
N ARG A 268 -8.76 -15.58 -7.51
CA ARG A 268 -9.82 -16.55 -7.12
C ARG A 268 -11.09 -15.99 -6.44
N THR A 269 -11.08 -14.78 -5.89
CA THR A 269 -12.29 -14.20 -5.27
C THR A 269 -13.16 -13.47 -6.30
N VAL A 270 -14.47 -13.36 -6.05
CA VAL A 270 -15.32 -12.55 -6.94
C VAL A 270 -14.92 -11.07 -6.83
N HIS A 271 -14.55 -10.60 -5.63
CA HIS A 271 -14.08 -9.23 -5.42
C HIS A 271 -12.85 -8.90 -6.28
N GLY A 272 -11.85 -9.77 -6.29
CA GLY A 272 -10.64 -9.60 -7.11
C GLY A 272 -10.95 -9.67 -8.61
N ALA A 273 -11.83 -10.58 -9.02
CA ALA A 273 -12.30 -10.70 -10.40
C ALA A 273 -12.95 -9.39 -10.92
N LEU A 274 -13.85 -8.82 -10.10
CA LEU A 274 -14.51 -7.55 -10.39
C LEU A 274 -13.51 -6.41 -10.50
N GLN A 275 -12.55 -6.30 -9.57
CA GLN A 275 -11.50 -5.27 -9.65
C GLN A 275 -10.62 -5.41 -10.90
N ARG A 276 -10.28 -6.64 -11.29
CA ARG A 276 -9.50 -6.91 -12.52
C ARG A 276 -10.27 -6.44 -13.75
N LEU A 277 -11.53 -6.82 -13.88
CA LEU A 277 -12.35 -6.42 -15.03
C LEU A 277 -12.55 -4.89 -15.06
N GLU A 278 -12.84 -4.27 -13.92
CA GLU A 278 -12.94 -2.80 -13.83
C GLU A 278 -11.64 -2.10 -14.27
N GLY A 279 -10.47 -2.61 -13.83
CA GLY A 279 -9.18 -2.08 -14.23
C GLY A 279 -8.88 -2.24 -15.72
N LEU A 280 -9.21 -3.40 -16.31
CA LEU A 280 -9.07 -3.65 -17.74
C LEU A 280 -9.97 -2.74 -18.57
N VAL A 281 -11.24 -2.62 -18.18
CA VAL A 281 -12.22 -1.74 -18.85
C VAL A 281 -11.78 -0.27 -18.78
N GLN A 282 -11.25 0.16 -17.64
CA GLN A 282 -10.74 1.53 -17.47
C GLN A 282 -9.46 1.78 -18.29
N THR A 283 -8.64 0.75 -18.51
CA THR A 283 -7.43 0.81 -19.34
C THR A 283 -7.77 0.78 -20.83
N ALA A 284 -8.80 0.02 -21.23
CA ALA A 284 -9.29 -0.03 -22.60
C ALA A 284 -9.73 1.36 -23.12
N LEU A 285 -10.31 2.18 -22.23
CA LEU A 285 -10.67 3.57 -22.53
C LEU A 285 -9.45 4.48 -22.85
N LEU A 286 -8.26 4.12 -22.35
CA LEU A 286 -7.03 4.92 -22.49
C LEU A 286 -6.15 4.51 -23.68
N ALA A 287 -6.27 3.28 -24.16
CA ALA A 287 -5.29 2.69 -25.09
C ALA A 287 -5.83 2.40 -26.50
N ALA A 288 -7.13 2.58 -26.78
CA ALA A 288 -7.80 2.24 -28.06
C ALA A 288 -7.59 0.81 -28.59
N HIS A 289 -6.80 -0.04 -27.92
CA HIS A 289 -6.33 -1.35 -28.38
C HIS A 289 -6.07 -2.30 -27.19
N CYS A 290 -7.06 -2.52 -26.33
CA CYS A 290 -6.91 -3.53 -25.28
C CYS A 290 -8.22 -4.29 -25.05
N GLN A 291 -8.51 -5.23 -25.96
CA GLN A 291 -9.61 -6.20 -25.80
C GLN A 291 -9.13 -7.55 -25.21
N GLU A 292 -7.82 -7.76 -25.08
CA GLU A 292 -7.27 -9.03 -24.60
C GLU A 292 -7.61 -9.26 -23.11
N GLY A 293 -8.21 -10.41 -22.81
CA GLY A 293 -8.51 -10.85 -21.45
C GLY A 293 -9.79 -10.27 -20.81
N LEU A 294 -10.56 -9.43 -21.50
CA LEU A 294 -11.84 -8.92 -20.99
C LEU A 294 -12.90 -10.02 -20.83
N SER A 295 -13.06 -10.87 -21.86
CA SER A 295 -13.99 -12.01 -21.81
C SER A 295 -13.59 -12.98 -20.70
N GLU A 296 -12.30 -13.33 -20.60
CA GLU A 296 -11.77 -14.21 -19.55
C GLU A 296 -12.01 -13.64 -18.15
N ALA A 297 -11.88 -12.32 -17.97
CA ALA A 297 -12.15 -11.67 -16.70
C ALA A 297 -13.65 -11.70 -16.33
N LEU A 298 -14.55 -11.57 -17.30
CA LEU A 298 -15.99 -11.72 -17.09
C LEU A 298 -16.38 -13.18 -16.81
N ASP A 299 -15.83 -14.14 -17.56
CA ASP A 299 -16.03 -15.57 -17.34
C ASP A 299 -15.60 -15.98 -15.93
N ALA A 300 -14.49 -15.43 -15.45
CA ALA A 300 -14.04 -15.65 -14.08
C ALA A 300 -15.00 -15.04 -13.03
N ILE A 301 -15.68 -13.93 -13.32
CA ILE A 301 -16.74 -13.39 -12.43
C ILE A 301 -17.94 -14.33 -12.44
N ILE A 302 -18.36 -14.82 -13.61
CA ILE A 302 -19.49 -15.73 -13.78
C ILE A 302 -19.26 -17.02 -13.01
N GLU A 303 -18.14 -17.70 -13.23
CA GLU A 303 -17.77 -18.94 -12.54
C GLU A 303 -17.81 -18.75 -11.01
N ARG A 304 -17.18 -17.68 -10.51
CA ARG A 304 -17.08 -17.46 -9.06
C ARG A 304 -18.38 -16.96 -8.43
N SER A 305 -19.27 -16.36 -9.21
CA SER A 305 -20.60 -15.96 -8.74
C SER A 305 -21.53 -17.17 -8.56
N GLN A 306 -21.21 -18.33 -9.15
CA GLN A 306 -21.98 -19.57 -8.96
C GLN A 306 -22.01 -20.00 -7.51
N ASP A 307 -20.93 -19.73 -6.75
CA ASP A 307 -20.91 -19.99 -5.31
C ASP A 307 -22.05 -19.28 -4.55
N PHE A 308 -22.56 -18.15 -5.07
CA PHE A 308 -23.69 -17.43 -4.52
C PHE A 308 -25.02 -17.96 -5.05
N THR A 309 -25.12 -18.29 -6.34
CA THR A 309 -26.38 -18.73 -6.95
C THR A 309 -26.73 -20.18 -6.59
N ASP A 310 -25.74 -21.04 -6.44
CA ASP A 310 -25.92 -22.46 -6.16
C ASP A 310 -26.12 -22.74 -4.67
N SER A 311 -25.85 -21.72 -3.82
CA SER A 311 -26.14 -21.76 -2.40
C SER A 311 -27.63 -22.01 -2.13
N ALA A 312 -27.92 -23.01 -1.31
CA ALA A 312 -29.28 -23.33 -0.87
C ALA A 312 -29.88 -22.21 0.00
N ASN A 313 -29.00 -21.45 0.67
CA ASN A 313 -29.36 -20.36 1.58
C ASN A 313 -29.52 -19.01 0.88
N THR A 314 -29.25 -18.92 -0.43
CA THR A 314 -29.53 -17.72 -1.23
C THR A 314 -31.00 -17.65 -1.66
N SER A 315 -31.66 -16.54 -1.35
CA SER A 315 -33.06 -16.30 -1.74
C SER A 315 -33.23 -16.26 -3.26
N HIS A 316 -34.42 -16.64 -3.75
CA HIS A 316 -34.73 -16.57 -5.18
C HIS A 316 -34.56 -15.16 -5.75
N GLU A 317 -34.98 -14.14 -5.01
CA GLU A 317 -34.84 -12.74 -5.41
C GLU A 317 -33.38 -12.31 -5.56
N HIS A 318 -32.50 -12.69 -4.62
CA HIS A 318 -31.07 -12.38 -4.74
C HIS A 318 -30.42 -13.13 -5.90
N ARG A 319 -30.77 -14.40 -6.09
CA ARG A 319 -30.27 -15.23 -7.20
C ARG A 319 -30.65 -14.64 -8.55
N GLU A 320 -31.91 -14.26 -8.73
CA GLU A 320 -32.42 -13.63 -9.96
C GLU A 320 -31.66 -12.32 -10.26
N ARG A 321 -31.55 -11.42 -9.28
CA ARG A 321 -30.82 -10.15 -9.45
C ARG A 321 -29.35 -10.35 -9.82
N ILE A 322 -28.65 -11.30 -9.19
CA ILE A 322 -27.25 -11.62 -9.54
C ILE A 322 -27.16 -12.03 -11.01
N LEU A 323 -28.06 -12.92 -11.47
CA LEU A 323 -28.08 -13.40 -12.85
C LEU A 323 -28.42 -12.27 -13.84
N ASP A 324 -29.33 -11.37 -13.51
CA ASP A 324 -29.69 -10.22 -14.34
C ASP A 324 -28.52 -9.25 -14.53
N TYR A 325 -27.79 -8.94 -13.44
CA TYR A 325 -26.59 -8.11 -13.52
C TYR A 325 -25.48 -8.77 -14.33
N ILE A 326 -25.29 -10.08 -14.20
CA ILE A 326 -24.33 -10.85 -15.01
C ILE A 326 -24.70 -10.83 -16.49
N ASN A 327 -25.98 -11.06 -16.83
CA ASN A 327 -26.45 -11.01 -18.21
C ASN A 327 -26.29 -9.60 -18.80
N SER A 328 -26.60 -8.56 -18.02
CA SER A 328 -26.36 -7.18 -18.41
C SER A 328 -24.88 -6.88 -18.63
N ALA A 329 -23.98 -7.46 -17.80
CA ALA A 329 -22.54 -7.29 -17.95
C ALA A 329 -22.04 -7.91 -19.25
N LYS A 330 -22.53 -9.11 -19.59
CA LYS A 330 -22.24 -9.78 -20.87
C LYS A 330 -22.69 -8.92 -22.05
N MET A 331 -23.92 -8.42 -22.03
CA MET A 331 -24.43 -7.58 -23.12
C MET A 331 -23.61 -6.30 -23.30
N HIS A 332 -23.28 -5.61 -22.22
CA HIS A 332 -22.44 -4.40 -22.31
C HIS A 332 -21.01 -4.73 -22.77
N LEU A 333 -20.46 -5.87 -22.36
CA LEU A 333 -19.14 -6.29 -22.80
C LEU A 333 -19.13 -6.67 -24.29
N ASP A 334 -20.13 -7.42 -24.76
CA ASP A 334 -20.28 -7.77 -26.18
C ASP A 334 -20.46 -6.50 -27.02
N ALA A 335 -21.23 -5.51 -26.55
CA ALA A 335 -21.36 -4.22 -27.20
C ALA A 335 -20.02 -3.46 -27.28
N LEU A 336 -19.20 -3.54 -26.22
CA LEU A 336 -17.86 -2.95 -26.18
C LEU A 336 -16.89 -3.66 -27.15
N LEU A 337 -16.95 -5.00 -27.23
CA LEU A 337 -16.10 -5.79 -28.12
C LEU A 337 -16.46 -5.59 -29.59
N ASN A 338 -17.75 -5.46 -29.91
CA ASN A 338 -18.27 -5.24 -31.25
C ASN A 338 -18.21 -3.78 -31.72
N SER A 339 -17.82 -2.84 -30.85
CA SER A 339 -17.63 -1.46 -31.26
C SER A 339 -16.34 -1.33 -32.07
N GLU A 340 -16.45 -0.86 -33.31
CA GLU A 340 -15.29 -0.66 -34.20
C GLU A 340 -14.32 0.34 -33.56
N CYS A 341 -13.18 -0.13 -33.05
CA CYS A 341 -12.08 0.75 -32.70
C CYS A 341 -11.65 1.49 -33.97
N ALA A 342 -11.79 2.81 -33.98
CA ALA A 342 -11.35 3.65 -35.07
C ALA A 342 -9.88 3.32 -35.39
N ILE A 343 -9.66 2.82 -36.60
CA ILE A 343 -8.34 2.41 -37.13
C ILE A 343 -7.35 3.59 -37.15
N ASP A 344 -7.84 4.83 -37.00
CA ASP A 344 -7.08 6.06 -37.14
C ASP A 344 -7.05 6.90 -35.86
N GLY A 345 -6.32 6.48 -34.82
CA GLY A 345 -5.74 7.34 -33.78
C GLY A 345 -6.65 8.44 -33.17
N THR A 346 -7.96 8.25 -33.20
CA THR A 346 -8.98 9.22 -32.77
C THR A 346 -9.48 8.84 -31.39
N SER A 347 -9.87 9.84 -30.61
CA SER A 347 -10.44 9.66 -29.27
C SER A 347 -11.58 8.63 -29.28
N PRO A 348 -11.82 7.89 -28.18
CA PRO A 348 -12.94 6.96 -28.07
C PRO A 348 -14.25 7.63 -28.54
N SER A 349 -15.09 6.90 -29.28
CA SER A 349 -16.42 7.40 -29.65
C SER A 349 -17.25 7.64 -28.38
N GLU A 350 -18.09 8.68 -28.35
CA GLU A 350 -19.01 8.98 -27.24
C GLU A 350 -19.86 7.75 -26.87
N GLU A 351 -20.17 6.88 -27.84
CA GLU A 351 -20.88 5.61 -27.64
C GLU A 351 -20.04 4.55 -26.90
N THR A 352 -18.72 4.50 -27.15
CA THR A 352 -17.80 3.60 -26.44
C THR A 352 -17.60 4.04 -24.99
N GLU A 353 -17.45 5.34 -24.75
CA GLU A 353 -17.33 5.90 -23.40
C GLU A 353 -18.59 5.61 -22.59
N ARG A 354 -19.77 5.81 -23.19
CA ARG A 354 -21.05 5.48 -22.57
C ARG A 354 -21.20 3.98 -22.25
N THR A 355 -20.78 3.11 -23.16
CA THR A 355 -20.82 1.64 -22.94
C THR A 355 -19.90 1.23 -21.80
N VAL A 356 -18.71 1.83 -21.72
CA VAL A 356 -17.78 1.62 -20.60
C VAL A 356 -18.37 2.10 -19.28
N GLU A 357 -18.99 3.28 -19.23
CA GLU A 357 -19.66 3.78 -18.02
C GLU A 357 -20.81 2.87 -17.57
N LEU A 358 -21.61 2.37 -18.51
CA LEU A 358 -22.69 1.41 -18.23
C LEU A 358 -22.13 0.09 -17.68
N LEU A 359 -21.07 -0.45 -18.28
CA LEU A 359 -20.41 -1.67 -17.80
C LEU A 359 -19.84 -1.47 -16.39
N LEU A 360 -19.10 -0.37 -16.15
CA LEU A 360 -18.53 -0.08 -14.83
C LEU A 360 -19.61 0.12 -13.77
N THR A 361 -20.73 0.77 -14.10
CA THR A 361 -21.86 0.94 -13.18
C THR A 361 -22.50 -0.41 -12.86
N ASN A 362 -22.75 -1.22 -13.88
CA ASN A 362 -23.30 -2.57 -13.72
C ASN A 362 -22.39 -3.48 -12.88
N LEU A 363 -21.06 -3.40 -13.02
CA LEU A 363 -20.12 -4.16 -12.19
C LEU A 363 -20.13 -3.72 -10.72
N ARG A 364 -20.33 -2.41 -10.45
CA ARG A 364 -20.52 -1.91 -9.08
C ARG A 364 -21.82 -2.39 -8.48
N ASP A 365 -22.91 -2.40 -9.24
CA ASP A 365 -24.21 -2.88 -8.79
C ASP A 365 -24.19 -4.39 -8.54
N LEU A 366 -23.55 -5.17 -9.43
CA LEU A 366 -23.28 -6.60 -9.22
C LEU A 366 -22.49 -6.84 -7.93
N ARG A 367 -21.41 -6.07 -7.70
CA ARG A 367 -20.62 -6.14 -6.46
C ARG A 367 -21.51 -5.93 -5.24
N LYS A 368 -22.36 -4.91 -5.27
CA LYS A 368 -23.26 -4.56 -4.16
C LYS A 368 -24.28 -5.67 -3.90
N GLN A 369 -24.90 -6.22 -4.96
CA GLN A 369 -25.84 -7.32 -4.82
C GLN A 369 -25.19 -8.59 -4.23
N LEU A 370 -23.95 -8.90 -4.62
CA LEU A 370 -23.17 -10.00 -4.02
C LEU A 370 -22.84 -9.75 -2.54
N GLN A 371 -22.50 -8.51 -2.19
CA GLN A 371 -22.28 -8.11 -0.79
C GLN A 371 -23.56 -8.24 0.04
N GLU A 372 -24.69 -7.73 -0.44
CA GLU A 372 -25.99 -7.87 0.22
C GLU A 372 -26.37 -9.33 0.44
N THR A 373 -26.11 -10.20 -0.54
CA THR A 373 -26.35 -11.64 -0.45
C THR A 373 -25.46 -12.29 0.62
N SER A 374 -24.16 -11.98 0.63
CA SER A 374 -23.24 -12.47 1.66
C SER A 374 -23.63 -11.98 3.05
N PHE A 375 -24.07 -10.72 3.19
CA PHE A 375 -24.44 -10.14 4.48
C PHE A 375 -25.75 -10.70 5.03
N ALA A 376 -26.70 -11.02 4.15
CA ALA A 376 -27.93 -11.68 4.55
C ALA A 376 -27.62 -13.04 5.19
N GLN A 377 -26.80 -13.88 4.55
CA GLN A 377 -26.40 -15.16 5.15
C GLN A 377 -25.54 -14.99 6.40
N ALA A 378 -24.59 -14.05 6.39
CA ALA A 378 -23.76 -13.75 7.55
C ALA A 378 -24.57 -13.27 8.77
N SER A 379 -25.77 -12.71 8.57
CA SER A 379 -26.65 -12.30 9.68
C SER A 379 -27.24 -13.50 10.44
N GLU A 380 -27.32 -14.67 9.80
CA GLU A 380 -27.79 -15.91 10.42
C GLU A 380 -26.67 -16.65 11.18
N LEU A 381 -25.41 -16.28 10.96
CA LEU A 381 -24.23 -16.98 11.49
C LEU A 381 -24.30 -17.24 13.00
N ASP A 382 -24.73 -16.24 13.79
CA ASP A 382 -24.85 -16.35 15.25
C ASP A 382 -25.89 -17.40 15.68
N ILE A 383 -26.98 -17.55 14.92
CA ILE A 383 -28.00 -18.59 15.15
C ILE A 383 -27.41 -19.97 14.82
N VAL A 384 -26.71 -20.09 13.69
CA VAL A 384 -26.08 -21.35 13.26
C VAL A 384 -25.02 -21.81 14.27
N ILE A 385 -24.18 -20.89 14.76
CA ILE A 385 -23.17 -21.18 15.79
C ILE A 385 -23.82 -21.65 17.09
N ARG A 386 -24.94 -21.04 17.51
CA ARG A 386 -25.68 -21.49 18.70
C ARG A 386 -26.23 -22.90 18.54
N HIS A 387 -26.81 -23.23 17.38
CA HIS A 387 -27.29 -24.58 17.12
C HIS A 387 -26.14 -25.60 17.07
N GLY A 388 -25.02 -25.28 16.41
CA GLY A 388 -23.81 -26.09 16.44
C GLY A 388 -23.26 -26.32 17.85
N SER A 389 -23.30 -25.29 18.71
CA SER A 389 -22.87 -25.40 20.12
C SER A 389 -23.81 -26.30 20.92
N SER A 390 -25.12 -26.22 20.68
CA SER A 390 -26.10 -27.12 21.31
C SER A 390 -25.91 -28.57 20.85
N ALA A 391 -25.63 -28.80 19.55
CA ALA A 391 -25.33 -30.11 19.02
C ALA A 391 -24.03 -30.67 19.62
N LEU A 392 -23.00 -29.84 19.80
CA LEU A 392 -21.76 -30.18 20.49
C LEU A 392 -21.97 -30.65 21.93
N ASP A 393 -22.84 -29.97 22.69
CA ASP A 393 -23.20 -30.39 24.04
C ASP A 393 -23.99 -31.71 24.03
N GLY A 394 -24.84 -31.93 23.03
CA GLY A 394 -25.49 -33.20 22.76
C GLY A 394 -24.49 -34.33 22.52
N LEU A 395 -23.52 -34.12 21.65
CA LEU A 395 -22.43 -35.06 21.36
C LEU A 395 -21.65 -35.45 22.61
N LYS A 396 -21.29 -34.47 23.46
CA LYS A 396 -20.60 -34.71 24.73
C LYS A 396 -21.41 -35.63 25.66
N ASN A 397 -22.71 -35.37 25.80
CA ASN A 397 -23.59 -36.16 26.66
C ASN A 397 -23.79 -37.59 26.13
N LEU A 398 -24.01 -37.75 24.83
CA LEU A 398 -24.18 -39.06 24.18
C LEU A 398 -22.90 -39.89 24.23
N ALA A 399 -21.74 -39.25 24.03
CA ALA A 399 -20.45 -39.91 24.14
C ALA A 399 -20.17 -40.39 25.57
N LEU A 400 -20.54 -39.63 26.60
CA LEU A 400 -20.46 -40.07 28.00
C LEU A 400 -21.41 -41.23 28.32
N ALA A 401 -22.55 -41.32 27.63
CA ALA A 401 -23.49 -42.42 27.77
C ALA A 401 -23.05 -43.69 27.01
N GLY A 402 -22.11 -43.58 26.07
CA GLY A 402 -21.67 -44.68 25.22
C GLY A 402 -22.70 -45.10 24.15
N ASP A 403 -23.65 -44.24 23.81
CA ASP A 403 -24.72 -44.52 22.84
C ASP A 403 -24.26 -44.14 21.42
N MET A 404 -23.62 -45.09 20.74
CA MET A 404 -23.02 -44.89 19.41
C MET A 404 -24.05 -44.57 18.31
N GLU A 405 -25.24 -45.16 18.36
CA GLU A 405 -26.27 -44.98 17.32
C GLU A 405 -26.84 -43.56 17.37
N ARG A 406 -27.18 -43.08 18.57
CA ARG A 406 -27.64 -41.68 18.72
C ARG A 406 -26.53 -40.67 18.51
N LEU A 407 -25.28 -41.03 18.84
CA LEU A 407 -24.13 -40.19 18.60
C LEU A 407 -23.93 -39.91 17.10
N GLU A 408 -24.13 -40.91 16.24
CA GLU A 408 -24.04 -40.76 14.79
C GLU A 408 -25.09 -39.76 14.26
N ILE A 409 -26.36 -39.92 14.65
CA ILE A 409 -27.44 -39.00 14.27
C ILE A 409 -27.17 -37.56 14.75
N CYS A 410 -26.67 -37.39 15.98
CA CYS A 410 -26.30 -36.08 16.50
C CYS A 410 -25.07 -35.50 15.78
N GLY A 411 -24.16 -36.37 15.33
CA GLY A 411 -22.99 -36.02 14.52
C GLY A 411 -23.37 -35.49 13.15
N ASP A 412 -24.39 -36.07 12.51
CA ASP A 412 -24.92 -35.56 11.24
C ASP A 412 -25.50 -34.14 11.40
N GLN A 413 -26.25 -33.88 12.48
CA GLN A 413 -26.79 -32.55 12.78
C GLN A 413 -25.67 -31.52 13.03
N PHE A 414 -24.62 -31.91 13.77
CA PHE A 414 -23.46 -31.06 13.98
C PHE A 414 -22.71 -30.76 12.67
N SER A 415 -22.61 -31.75 11.78
CA SER A 415 -21.99 -31.61 10.47
C SER A 415 -22.79 -30.66 9.58
N GLU A 416 -24.12 -30.76 9.55
CA GLU A 416 -25.00 -29.84 8.82
C GLU A 416 -24.80 -28.38 9.26
N HIS A 417 -24.71 -28.13 10.58
CA HIS A 417 -24.41 -26.80 11.10
C HIS A 417 -23.01 -26.32 10.71
N THR A 418 -22.02 -27.21 10.69
CA THR A 418 -20.66 -26.90 10.27
C THR A 418 -20.60 -26.57 8.77
N ASP A 419 -21.32 -27.31 7.94
CA ASP A 419 -21.39 -27.08 6.49
C ASP A 419 -22.01 -25.72 6.18
N HIS A 420 -23.07 -25.33 6.91
CA HIS A 420 -23.64 -23.99 6.78
C HIS A 420 -22.64 -22.89 7.21
N ILE A 421 -21.86 -23.10 8.28
CA ILE A 421 -20.79 -22.16 8.66
C ILE A 421 -19.74 -22.05 7.54
N LEU A 422 -19.33 -23.18 6.94
CA LEU A 422 -18.36 -23.20 5.84
C LEU A 422 -18.89 -22.49 4.59
N GLU A 423 -20.18 -22.59 4.30
CA GLU A 423 -20.83 -21.88 3.20
C GLU A 423 -20.79 -20.36 3.42
N ILE A 424 -21.13 -19.89 4.62
CA ILE A 424 -21.01 -18.48 5.00
C ILE A 424 -19.55 -18.01 4.87
N CYS A 425 -18.59 -18.81 5.37
CA CYS A 425 -17.16 -18.50 5.25
C CYS A 425 -16.73 -18.34 3.79
N LYS A 426 -17.19 -19.23 2.91
CA LYS A 426 -16.92 -19.19 1.47
C LYS A 426 -17.40 -17.87 0.87
N LEU A 427 -18.66 -17.48 1.09
CA LEU A 427 -19.21 -16.23 0.54
C LEU A 427 -18.49 -14.99 1.08
N VAL A 428 -18.24 -14.95 2.40
CA VAL A 428 -17.50 -13.86 3.05
C VAL A 428 -16.09 -13.73 2.44
N ARG A 429 -15.40 -14.87 2.19
CA ARG A 429 -14.09 -14.88 1.53
C ARG A 429 -14.14 -14.30 0.12
N HIS A 430 -15.19 -14.56 -0.66
CA HIS A 430 -15.33 -13.96 -2.00
C HIS A 430 -15.47 -12.42 -1.96
N MET A 431 -15.96 -11.87 -0.84
CA MET A 431 -16.19 -10.43 -0.65
C MET A 431 -15.06 -9.71 0.10
N ALA A 432 -14.06 -10.45 0.60
CA ALA A 432 -12.98 -9.89 1.41
C ALA A 432 -12.14 -8.86 0.61
N PRO A 433 -12.10 -7.59 1.04
CA PRO A 433 -11.58 -6.48 0.24
C PRO A 433 -10.06 -6.24 0.33
N SER A 434 -9.36 -6.91 1.23
CA SER A 434 -7.91 -6.84 1.40
C SER A 434 -7.27 -8.22 1.43
N ASP A 435 -5.99 -8.30 1.05
CA ASP A 435 -5.25 -9.56 1.02
C ASP A 435 -5.15 -10.18 2.41
N SER A 436 -4.97 -9.38 3.48
CA SER A 436 -4.99 -9.89 4.85
C SER A 436 -6.30 -10.63 5.17
N LEU A 437 -7.45 -10.03 4.82
CA LEU A 437 -8.75 -10.61 5.12
C LEU A 437 -9.06 -11.82 4.24
N GLN A 438 -8.63 -11.82 2.98
CA GLN A 438 -8.76 -12.99 2.11
C GLN A 438 -7.99 -14.17 2.69
N VAL A 439 -6.76 -13.94 3.15
CA VAL A 439 -5.93 -14.97 3.81
C VAL A 439 -6.59 -15.43 5.11
N ALA A 440 -7.02 -14.50 5.97
CA ALA A 440 -7.68 -14.84 7.23
C ALA A 440 -8.94 -15.70 7.00
N ALA A 441 -9.85 -15.27 6.12
CA ALA A 441 -11.06 -16.01 5.79
C ALA A 441 -10.75 -17.41 5.22
N LYS A 442 -9.75 -17.52 4.33
CA LYS A 442 -9.29 -18.80 3.76
C LYS A 442 -8.81 -19.77 4.84
N TYR A 443 -7.92 -19.32 5.74
CA TYR A 443 -7.38 -20.22 6.77
C TYR A 443 -8.40 -20.55 7.86
N THR A 444 -9.29 -19.64 8.21
CA THR A 444 -10.40 -19.95 9.12
C THR A 444 -11.33 -21.01 8.53
N GLU A 445 -11.70 -20.88 7.24
CA GLU A 445 -12.50 -21.89 6.52
C GLU A 445 -11.81 -23.26 6.50
N ILE A 446 -10.52 -23.30 6.12
CA ILE A 446 -9.73 -24.53 6.07
C ILE A 446 -9.66 -25.18 7.46
N ASN A 447 -9.41 -24.41 8.50
CA ASN A 447 -9.27 -24.93 9.85
C ASN A 447 -10.59 -25.51 10.38
N ILE A 448 -11.74 -24.88 10.13
CA ILE A 448 -13.04 -25.45 10.50
C ILE A 448 -13.28 -26.77 9.77
N ARG A 449 -13.04 -26.80 8.46
CA ARG A 449 -13.21 -28.01 7.63
C ARG A 449 -12.37 -29.18 8.14
N ILE A 450 -11.20 -28.89 8.71
CA ILE A 450 -10.29 -29.90 9.25
C ILE A 450 -10.66 -30.32 10.67
N TYR A 451 -10.92 -29.38 11.57
CA TYR A 451 -11.06 -29.66 13.00
C TYR A 451 -12.49 -29.99 13.43
N ALA A 452 -13.52 -29.55 12.71
CA ALA A 452 -14.91 -29.89 13.06
C ALA A 452 -15.16 -31.41 12.99
N PRO A 453 -14.73 -32.16 11.95
CA PRO A 453 -14.83 -33.62 11.96
C PRO A 453 -14.07 -34.28 13.11
N GLN A 454 -12.97 -33.68 13.57
CA GLN A 454 -12.16 -34.23 14.65
C GLN A 454 -12.88 -34.21 16.00
N VAL A 455 -13.87 -33.32 16.17
CA VAL A 455 -14.78 -33.34 17.33
C VAL A 455 -15.60 -34.62 17.35
N LEU A 456 -16.14 -35.04 16.20
CA LEU A 456 -16.90 -36.29 16.06
C LEU A 456 -16.01 -37.49 16.34
N THR A 457 -14.82 -37.52 15.75
CA THR A 457 -13.80 -38.55 15.99
C THR A 457 -13.42 -38.64 17.49
N ALA A 458 -13.26 -37.50 18.17
CA ALA A 458 -13.00 -37.47 19.61
C ALA A 458 -14.20 -37.97 20.43
N ALA A 459 -15.41 -37.65 20.02
CA ALA A 459 -16.65 -38.12 20.65
C ALA A 459 -16.81 -39.63 20.49
N SER A 460 -16.53 -40.19 19.31
CA SER A 460 -16.52 -41.64 19.06
C SER A 460 -15.48 -42.36 19.91
N THR A 461 -14.30 -41.75 20.13
CA THR A 461 -13.30 -42.29 21.05
C THR A 461 -13.85 -42.38 22.48
N LEU A 462 -14.51 -41.33 22.96
CA LEU A 462 -15.11 -41.32 24.30
C LEU A 462 -16.28 -42.31 24.42
N ALA A 463 -17.13 -42.41 23.40
CA ALA A 463 -18.26 -43.34 23.39
C ALA A 463 -17.81 -44.81 23.42
N MET A 464 -16.68 -45.14 22.79
CA MET A 464 -16.06 -46.47 22.88
C MET A 464 -15.44 -46.74 24.25
N TYR A 465 -14.97 -45.71 24.95
CA TYR A 465 -14.36 -45.81 26.28
C TYR A 465 -14.97 -44.80 27.29
N PRO A 466 -16.25 -44.93 27.70
CA PRO A 466 -16.95 -43.87 28.44
C PRO A 466 -16.35 -43.54 29.81
N THR A 467 -15.63 -44.48 30.42
CA THR A 467 -14.97 -44.32 31.72
C THR A 467 -13.57 -43.70 31.61
N SER A 468 -13.06 -43.50 30.40
CA SER A 468 -11.72 -42.99 30.15
C SER A 468 -11.64 -41.47 30.33
N LYS A 469 -11.08 -41.03 31.47
CA LYS A 469 -10.83 -39.60 31.74
C LYS A 469 -10.05 -38.90 30.63
N ILE A 470 -9.05 -39.57 30.06
CA ILE A 470 -8.25 -39.00 28.98
C ILE A 470 -9.01 -38.87 27.66
N ALA A 471 -9.97 -39.78 27.39
CA ALA A 471 -10.80 -39.65 26.20
C ALA A 471 -11.79 -38.47 26.35
N LYS A 472 -12.25 -38.23 27.58
CA LYS A 472 -13.04 -37.05 27.91
C LYS A 472 -12.24 -35.75 27.75
N GLU A 473 -11.04 -35.69 28.32
CA GLU A 473 -10.11 -34.56 28.13
C GLU A 473 -9.85 -34.30 26.62
N ASN A 474 -9.71 -35.36 25.81
CA ASN A 474 -9.49 -35.24 24.37
C ASN A 474 -10.69 -34.60 23.65
N LEU A 475 -11.91 -35.06 23.94
CA LEU A 475 -13.13 -34.43 23.39
C LEU A 475 -13.25 -32.97 23.82
N GLU A 476 -12.95 -32.64 25.07
CA GLU A 476 -12.97 -31.25 25.57
C GLU A 476 -12.01 -30.36 24.78
N VAL A 477 -10.77 -30.81 24.56
CA VAL A 477 -9.76 -30.05 23.82
C VAL A 477 -10.14 -29.81 22.35
N PHE A 478 -10.73 -30.79 21.66
CA PHE A 478 -11.22 -30.59 20.29
C PHE A 478 -12.50 -29.75 20.24
N ALA A 479 -13.36 -29.84 21.25
CA ALA A 479 -14.53 -28.97 21.39
C ALA A 479 -14.13 -27.51 21.58
N ASP A 480 -13.15 -27.24 22.44
CA ASP A 480 -12.60 -25.90 22.67
C ASP A 480 -11.94 -25.34 21.41
N MET A 481 -11.25 -26.20 20.64
CA MET A 481 -10.70 -25.84 19.32
C MET A 481 -11.80 -25.38 18.37
N TRP A 482 -12.88 -26.15 18.24
CA TRP A 482 -14.01 -25.79 17.38
C TRP A 482 -14.65 -24.46 17.81
N GLN A 483 -14.85 -24.26 19.12
CA GLN A 483 -15.37 -23.00 19.67
C GLN A 483 -14.48 -21.80 19.35
N ALA A 484 -13.16 -21.95 19.47
CA ALA A 484 -12.22 -20.90 19.08
C ALA A 484 -12.30 -20.60 17.58
N LEU A 485 -12.45 -21.61 16.72
CA LEU A 485 -12.55 -21.43 15.28
C LEU A 485 -13.84 -20.75 14.84
N VAL A 486 -14.99 -21.08 15.43
CA VAL A 486 -16.26 -20.36 15.12
C VAL A 486 -16.25 -18.92 15.64
N SER A 487 -15.50 -18.64 16.71
CA SER A 487 -15.23 -17.28 17.17
C SER A 487 -14.40 -16.49 16.15
N ASP A 488 -13.35 -17.10 15.59
CA ASP A 488 -12.57 -16.51 14.52
C ASP A 488 -13.42 -16.22 13.27
N VAL A 489 -14.33 -17.13 12.88
CA VAL A 489 -15.28 -16.89 11.77
C VAL A 489 -16.11 -15.65 12.03
N SER A 490 -16.65 -15.52 13.24
CA SER A 490 -17.47 -14.37 13.62
C SER A 490 -16.67 -13.07 13.53
N MET A 491 -15.41 -13.09 13.98
CA MET A 491 -14.50 -11.95 13.90
C MET A 491 -14.20 -11.55 12.45
N VAL A 492 -13.75 -12.50 11.63
CA VAL A 492 -13.41 -12.24 10.21
C VAL A 492 -14.63 -11.78 9.43
N THR A 493 -15.79 -12.41 9.66
CA THR A 493 -17.06 -12.04 9.01
C THR A 493 -17.43 -10.59 9.35
N LYS A 494 -17.35 -10.22 10.63
CA LYS A 494 -17.62 -8.86 11.07
C LYS A 494 -16.65 -7.85 10.45
N GLU A 495 -15.35 -8.15 10.45
CA GLU A 495 -14.34 -7.27 9.85
C GLU A 495 -14.56 -7.06 8.34
N VAL A 496 -14.87 -8.12 7.59
CA VAL A 496 -15.20 -8.03 6.15
C VAL A 496 -16.43 -7.16 5.93
N ILE A 497 -17.50 -7.39 6.70
CA ILE A 497 -18.74 -6.59 6.62
C ILE A 497 -18.46 -5.13 6.93
N ASP A 498 -17.75 -4.84 8.01
CA ASP A 498 -17.45 -3.48 8.47
C ASP A 498 -16.62 -2.72 7.43
N ILE A 499 -15.62 -3.35 6.81
CA ILE A 499 -14.82 -2.69 5.75
C ILE A 499 -15.63 -2.48 4.48
N CYS A 500 -16.45 -3.44 4.07
CA CYS A 500 -17.30 -3.29 2.89
C CYS A 500 -18.31 -2.14 3.09
N LYS A 501 -19.00 -2.09 4.25
CA LYS A 501 -19.89 -0.98 4.60
C LYS A 501 -19.16 0.35 4.77
N ALA A 502 -17.93 0.33 5.28
CA ALA A 502 -17.11 1.55 5.40
C ALA A 502 -16.67 2.09 4.04
N LYS A 503 -16.42 1.24 3.04
CA LYS A 503 -16.16 1.67 1.64
C LYS A 503 -17.42 2.29 1.00
N GLU A 504 -18.61 1.80 1.32
CA GLU A 504 -19.88 2.41 0.90
C GLU A 504 -20.12 3.75 1.61
N LEU A 505 -19.87 3.82 2.92
CA LEU A 505 -19.95 5.06 3.69
C LEU A 505 -18.89 6.09 3.29
N LYS A 506 -17.76 5.69 2.69
CA LYS A 506 -16.76 6.58 2.11
C LYS A 506 -17.21 7.27 0.83
N HIS A 507 -18.28 6.81 0.18
CA HIS A 507 -18.98 7.61 -0.84
C HIS A 507 -19.80 8.75 -0.20
N GLY A 508 -19.95 8.76 1.14
CA GLY A 508 -20.37 9.90 1.94
C GLY A 508 -19.17 10.59 2.57
N TYR A 509 -18.70 11.66 1.94
CA TYR A 509 -17.40 12.26 2.25
C TYR A 509 -17.25 12.65 3.72
N MET A 510 -16.05 12.38 4.23
CA MET A 510 -15.57 12.87 5.51
C MET A 510 -15.58 14.41 5.50
N SER A 511 -16.27 14.95 6.50
CA SER A 511 -16.60 16.35 6.72
C SER A 511 -15.40 17.29 6.88
N LEU A 512 -15.56 18.52 6.37
CA LEU A 512 -14.68 19.67 6.58
C LEU A 512 -14.46 19.95 8.08
N PRO A 513 -13.21 19.96 8.60
CA PRO A 513 -12.90 20.52 9.91
C PRO A 513 -12.93 22.05 9.86
N ARG A 514 -13.49 22.71 10.88
CA ARG A 514 -13.49 24.18 10.98
C ARG A 514 -12.10 24.74 11.30
N PRO A 515 -11.76 25.96 10.87
CA PRO A 515 -10.56 26.68 11.30
C PRO A 515 -10.57 26.88 12.82
N GLY A 516 -9.51 26.44 13.49
CA GLY A 516 -9.34 26.64 14.93
C GLY A 516 -9.25 28.12 15.28
N LYS A 517 -10.12 28.58 16.19
CA LYS A 517 -9.89 29.79 16.98
C LYS A 517 -9.37 29.38 18.34
N HIS A 518 -8.31 30.06 18.79
CA HIS A 518 -7.81 30.01 20.16
C HIS A 518 -8.96 30.17 21.16
N GLY A 519 -9.13 29.20 22.05
CA GLY A 519 -10.16 29.23 23.09
C GLY A 519 -10.28 27.88 23.78
N THR A 520 -9.80 27.81 25.02
CA THR A 520 -9.88 26.64 25.90
C THR A 520 -11.34 26.24 26.17
N THR A 521 -11.83 25.14 25.58
CA THR A 521 -12.82 24.23 26.22
C THR A 521 -12.87 22.88 25.49
N SER A 522 -12.79 21.80 26.26
CA SER A 522 -12.77 20.41 25.82
C SER A 522 -14.20 19.85 25.65
N LYS A 523 -14.79 19.97 24.46
CA LYS A 523 -15.89 19.09 23.99
C LYS A 523 -15.83 18.88 22.46
N PRO A 524 -15.93 17.64 21.95
CA PRO A 524 -15.96 17.38 20.51
C PRO A 524 -17.33 17.79 19.93
N LEU A 525 -17.33 18.74 19.00
CA LEU A 525 -18.52 19.18 18.27
C LEU A 525 -18.72 18.32 17.02
N LYS A 526 -19.96 17.82 16.84
CA LYS A 526 -20.36 16.94 15.72
C LYS A 526 -20.26 17.64 14.36
N ALA A 527 -19.76 16.90 13.37
CA ALA A 527 -19.70 17.30 11.97
C ALA A 527 -21.09 17.36 11.30
N SER A 528 -21.24 18.24 10.30
CA SER A 528 -22.47 18.42 9.51
C SER A 528 -22.20 18.15 8.02
N ARG A 529 -23.04 17.34 7.36
CA ARG A 529 -22.91 16.87 5.96
C ARG A 529 -23.17 17.98 4.93
N LEU A 530 -22.44 17.99 3.82
CA LEU A 530 -22.72 18.82 2.62
C LEU A 530 -23.93 18.26 1.85
N ASP A 531 -24.58 19.09 1.03
CA ASP A 531 -25.67 18.65 0.15
C ASP A 531 -25.10 17.97 -1.11
N SER A 532 -25.86 17.05 -1.70
CA SER A 532 -25.40 16.19 -2.81
C SER A 532 -25.10 16.97 -4.09
N GLU A 533 -25.79 18.09 -4.31
CA GLU A 533 -25.63 18.95 -5.50
C GLU A 533 -24.33 19.78 -5.44
N GLU A 534 -24.05 20.36 -4.28
CA GLU A 534 -22.82 21.09 -3.98
C GLU A 534 -21.59 20.19 -4.19
N GLN A 535 -21.68 18.95 -3.74
CA GLN A 535 -20.61 17.97 -3.85
C GLN A 535 -20.33 17.52 -5.29
N ALA A 536 -21.38 17.33 -6.10
CA ALA A 536 -21.24 17.00 -7.52
C ALA A 536 -20.54 18.13 -8.30
N LYS A 537 -20.82 19.39 -7.95
CA LYS A 537 -20.19 20.55 -8.60
C LYS A 537 -18.68 20.60 -8.38
N ILE A 538 -18.22 20.39 -7.14
CA ILE A 538 -16.78 20.35 -6.83
C ILE A 538 -16.12 19.13 -7.48
N ALA A 539 -16.78 17.97 -7.47
CA ALA A 539 -16.24 16.77 -8.10
C ALA A 539 -16.04 16.96 -9.61
N LYS A 540 -16.97 17.64 -10.29
CA LYS A 540 -16.84 18.01 -11.70
C LYS A 540 -15.64 18.94 -11.93
N ALA A 541 -15.53 20.02 -11.15
CA ALA A 541 -14.40 20.96 -11.26
C ALA A 541 -13.04 20.30 -10.94
N GLY A 542 -13.02 19.37 -9.99
CA GLY A 542 -11.85 18.55 -9.66
C GLY A 542 -11.47 17.62 -10.80
N LEU A 543 -12.43 16.97 -11.46
CA LEU A 543 -12.16 16.12 -12.62
C LEU A 543 -11.57 16.91 -13.79
N GLU A 544 -12.12 18.09 -14.08
CA GLU A 544 -11.56 19.01 -15.08
C GLU A 544 -10.13 19.43 -14.73
N MET A 545 -9.83 19.72 -13.46
CA MET A 545 -8.47 19.99 -12.99
C MET A 545 -7.52 18.81 -13.21
N LYS A 546 -7.98 17.56 -13.01
CA LYS A 546 -7.19 16.36 -13.31
C LYS A 546 -6.87 16.25 -14.80
N MET A 547 -7.83 16.56 -15.68
CA MET A 547 -7.57 16.57 -17.13
C MET A 547 -6.45 17.57 -17.47
N MET A 548 -6.50 18.78 -16.90
CA MET A 548 -5.43 19.77 -17.07
C MET A 548 -4.08 19.31 -16.52
N THR A 549 -4.08 18.54 -15.43
CA THR A 549 -2.88 17.94 -14.84
C THR A 549 -2.24 16.94 -15.80
N ASN A 550 -3.05 16.05 -16.38
CA ASN A 550 -2.60 15.09 -17.39
C ASN A 550 -2.05 15.77 -18.66
N GLU A 551 -2.72 16.82 -19.14
CA GLU A 551 -2.25 17.62 -20.28
C GLU A 551 -0.89 18.26 -20.00
N MET A 552 -0.71 18.81 -18.80
CA MET A 552 0.56 19.42 -18.41
C MET A 552 1.67 18.36 -18.26
N ASP A 553 1.37 17.18 -17.72
CA ASP A 553 2.33 16.07 -17.66
C ASP A 553 2.72 15.58 -19.06
N ALA A 554 1.76 15.45 -19.98
CA ALA A 554 2.01 15.09 -21.37
C ALA A 554 2.88 16.14 -22.09
N GLU A 555 2.64 17.43 -21.84
CA GLU A 555 3.48 18.50 -22.37
C GLU A 555 4.88 18.46 -21.76
N ALA A 556 5.00 18.28 -20.44
CA ALA A 556 6.28 18.17 -19.74
C ALA A 556 7.09 16.91 -20.16
N ASP A 557 6.44 15.89 -20.69
CA ASP A 557 7.07 14.67 -21.20
C ASP A 557 7.61 14.81 -22.63
N LYS A 558 7.19 15.82 -23.40
CA LYS A 558 7.79 16.11 -24.72
C LYS A 558 9.25 16.56 -24.61
N TRP A 559 9.67 17.00 -23.42
CA TRP A 559 11.01 17.51 -23.11
C TRP A 559 12.01 16.44 -22.60
N ARG A 560 11.72 15.14 -22.78
CA ARG A 560 12.43 13.98 -22.16
C ARG A 560 13.95 13.89 -22.32
N GLN A 561 14.61 14.78 -23.08
CA GLN A 561 16.07 14.80 -23.27
C GLN A 561 16.83 15.84 -22.41
N ASP A 562 16.14 16.76 -21.70
CA ASP A 562 16.81 17.84 -20.93
C ASP A 562 16.48 17.80 -19.42
N GLU A 563 17.20 16.97 -18.66
CA GLU A 563 17.03 16.79 -17.19
C GLU A 563 17.29 18.06 -16.35
N ASN A 564 17.86 19.12 -16.95
CA ASN A 564 18.15 20.39 -16.28
C ASN A 564 17.18 21.54 -16.64
N ASN A 565 16.04 21.25 -17.28
CA ASN A 565 15.07 22.29 -17.62
C ASN A 565 14.22 22.71 -16.40
N ASP A 566 14.48 23.91 -15.88
CA ASP A 566 13.73 24.50 -14.77
C ASP A 566 12.24 24.70 -15.07
N ILE A 567 11.87 24.98 -16.33
CA ILE A 567 10.46 25.16 -16.72
C ILE A 567 9.70 23.84 -16.55
N VAL A 568 10.29 22.72 -17.00
CA VAL A 568 9.71 21.38 -16.89
C VAL A 568 9.62 20.91 -15.44
N LYS A 569 10.65 21.16 -14.63
CA LYS A 569 10.64 20.84 -13.19
C LYS A 569 9.50 21.55 -12.46
N ARG A 570 9.33 22.85 -12.72
CA ARG A 570 8.25 23.64 -12.11
C ARG A 570 6.87 23.19 -12.60
N ALA A 571 6.74 22.86 -13.89
CA ALA A 571 5.49 22.31 -14.42
C ALA A 571 5.10 20.99 -13.71
N ARG A 572 6.03 20.02 -13.61
CA ARG A 572 5.77 18.75 -12.90
C ARG A 572 5.44 18.94 -11.42
N SER A 573 6.13 19.86 -10.75
CA SER A 573 5.83 20.26 -9.37
C SER A 573 4.40 20.77 -9.24
N MET A 574 3.98 21.69 -10.11
CA MET A 574 2.61 22.18 -10.17
C MET A 574 1.59 21.06 -10.44
N SER A 575 1.95 20.08 -11.29
CA SER A 575 1.11 18.93 -11.63
C SER A 575 0.76 18.10 -10.41
N SER A 576 1.79 17.72 -9.64
CA SER A 576 1.65 16.94 -8.41
C SER A 576 0.81 17.66 -7.35
N MET A 577 0.97 18.98 -7.25
CA MET A 577 0.19 19.80 -6.33
C MET A 577 -1.29 19.84 -6.73
N ALA A 578 -1.60 20.07 -8.00
CA ALA A 578 -2.97 20.06 -8.49
C ALA A 578 -3.63 18.67 -8.39
N PHE A 579 -2.86 17.60 -8.61
CA PHE A 579 -3.34 16.23 -8.38
C PHE A 579 -3.73 15.98 -6.92
N SER A 580 -2.95 16.51 -5.97
CA SER A 580 -3.28 16.42 -4.54
C SER A 580 -4.57 17.17 -4.21
N MET A 581 -4.79 18.34 -4.83
CA MET A 581 -6.03 19.12 -4.70
C MET A 581 -7.23 18.38 -5.34
N TYR A 582 -7.03 17.67 -6.44
CA TYR A 582 -8.03 16.77 -7.02
C TYR A 582 -8.39 15.61 -6.08
N GLN A 583 -7.41 14.93 -5.50
CA GLN A 583 -7.67 13.85 -4.54
C GLN A 583 -8.49 14.35 -3.35
N PHE A 584 -8.24 15.58 -2.89
CA PHE A 584 -9.06 16.23 -1.87
C PHE A 584 -10.53 16.36 -2.32
N THR A 585 -10.81 16.73 -3.57
CA THR A 585 -12.19 16.77 -4.11
C THR A 585 -12.86 15.41 -4.15
N LYS A 586 -12.10 14.31 -3.97
CA LYS A 586 -12.56 12.91 -3.85
C LYS A 586 -12.61 12.37 -2.42
N GLY A 587 -12.14 13.13 -1.44
CA GLY A 587 -11.98 12.65 -0.06
C GLY A 587 -10.84 11.65 0.09
N GLU A 588 -9.90 11.64 -0.86
CA GLU A 588 -8.73 10.79 -0.93
C GLU A 588 -7.44 11.62 -0.78
N GLY A 589 -6.29 10.96 -0.62
CA GLY A 589 -4.97 11.63 -0.63
C GLY A 589 -4.51 12.19 0.71
N THR A 590 -3.49 13.05 0.66
CA THR A 590 -2.77 13.56 1.84
C THR A 590 -3.44 14.78 2.48
N LEU A 591 -4.22 15.54 1.72
CA LEU A 591 -4.94 16.71 2.20
C LEU A 591 -6.22 16.26 2.91
N LYS A 592 -6.34 16.55 4.21
CA LYS A 592 -7.45 16.08 5.05
C LYS A 592 -8.39 17.20 5.44
N THR A 593 -7.94 18.45 5.37
CA THR A 593 -8.69 19.62 5.82
C THR A 593 -8.79 20.67 4.71
N THR A 594 -9.80 21.55 4.78
CA THR A 594 -9.88 22.72 3.88
C THR A 594 -8.70 23.66 4.06
N GLN A 595 -8.12 23.71 5.26
CA GLN A 595 -6.91 24.48 5.52
C GLN A 595 -5.71 23.88 4.79
N ASP A 596 -5.63 22.55 4.69
CA ASP A 596 -4.60 21.86 3.90
C ASP A 596 -4.75 22.22 2.42
N LEU A 597 -5.99 22.23 1.90
CA LEU A 597 -6.27 22.65 0.52
C LEU A 597 -5.84 24.10 0.27
N PHE A 598 -6.18 25.02 1.18
CA PHE A 598 -5.79 26.43 1.08
C PHE A 598 -4.27 26.60 1.11
N THR A 599 -3.60 25.92 2.04
CA THR A 599 -2.13 25.93 2.13
C THR A 599 -1.50 25.36 0.85
N GLN A 600 -2.07 24.28 0.30
CA GLN A 600 -1.62 23.70 -0.96
C GLN A 600 -1.79 24.66 -2.15
N ALA A 601 -2.90 25.41 -2.19
CA ALA A 601 -3.15 26.42 -3.20
C ALA A 601 -2.19 27.63 -3.10
N GLU A 602 -1.74 28.00 -1.89
CA GLU A 602 -0.68 29.00 -1.71
C GLU A 602 0.65 28.51 -2.29
N PHE A 603 1.06 27.27 -1.99
CA PHE A 603 2.27 26.68 -2.56
C PHE A 603 2.17 26.56 -4.09
N PHE A 604 0.99 26.20 -4.62
CA PHE A 604 0.74 26.17 -6.05
C PHE A 604 0.94 27.54 -6.71
N ALA A 605 0.40 28.60 -6.11
CA ALA A 605 0.56 29.97 -6.60
C ALA A 605 2.01 30.47 -6.53
N GLU A 606 2.75 30.10 -5.49
CA GLU A 606 4.18 30.40 -5.37
C GLU A 606 5.01 29.72 -6.46
N GLU A 607 4.70 28.47 -6.78
CA GLU A 607 5.41 27.71 -7.80
C GLU A 607 5.11 28.24 -9.21
N ALA A 608 3.86 28.63 -9.48
CA ALA A 608 3.46 29.32 -10.70
C ALA A 608 4.24 30.64 -10.90
N ASN A 609 4.43 31.41 -9.83
CA ASN A 609 5.26 32.62 -9.83
C ASN A 609 6.73 32.33 -10.16
N ARG A 610 7.28 31.22 -9.67
CA ARG A 610 8.65 30.80 -9.98
C ARG A 610 8.78 30.40 -11.45
N LEU A 611 7.82 29.63 -11.98
CA LEU A 611 7.76 29.28 -13.40
C LEU A 611 7.68 30.53 -14.27
N TYR A 612 6.83 31.49 -13.93
CA TYR A 612 6.73 32.77 -14.64
C TYR A 612 8.07 33.48 -14.76
N LYS A 613 8.85 33.56 -13.68
CA LYS A 613 10.18 34.22 -13.69
C LYS A 613 11.16 33.53 -14.64
N VAL A 614 11.21 32.20 -14.60
CA VAL A 614 12.08 31.40 -15.47
C VAL A 614 11.65 31.52 -16.93
N ALA A 615 10.34 31.36 -17.21
CA ALA A 615 9.80 31.51 -18.56
C ALA A 615 9.97 32.94 -19.11
N ARG A 616 9.92 33.96 -18.25
CA ARG A 616 10.22 35.35 -18.63
C ARG A 616 11.69 35.52 -19.01
N GLN A 617 12.61 34.93 -18.25
CA GLN A 617 14.04 34.95 -18.59
C GLN A 617 14.31 34.22 -19.91
N PHE A 618 13.69 33.05 -20.11
CA PHE A 618 13.73 32.30 -21.36
C PHE A 618 13.24 33.17 -22.55
N SER A 619 12.16 33.93 -22.38
CA SER A 619 11.63 34.79 -23.44
C SER A 619 12.62 35.85 -23.97
N TYR A 620 13.64 36.22 -23.19
CA TYR A 620 14.68 37.15 -23.66
C TYR A 620 15.65 36.51 -24.66
N GLN A 621 15.86 35.19 -24.57
CA GLN A 621 16.71 34.43 -25.47
C GLN A 621 16.02 34.10 -26.79
N VAL A 622 14.68 34.14 -26.84
CA VAL A 622 13.91 33.90 -28.06
C VAL A 622 14.05 35.11 -29.02
N PRO A 623 14.42 34.91 -30.30
CA PRO A 623 14.45 35.97 -31.31
C PRO A 623 13.10 36.65 -31.51
N ALA A 624 13.10 37.91 -31.95
CA ALA A 624 11.87 38.63 -32.26
C ALA A 624 11.13 37.95 -33.43
N GLY A 625 9.88 37.55 -33.22
CA GLY A 625 9.06 36.84 -34.19
C GLY A 625 7.69 36.46 -33.62
N SER A 626 6.87 35.76 -34.41
CA SER A 626 5.51 35.34 -34.01
C SER A 626 5.52 34.46 -32.75
N HIS A 627 6.43 33.49 -32.68
CA HIS A 627 6.62 32.57 -31.55
C HIS A 627 6.89 33.29 -30.22
N LYS A 628 7.71 34.35 -30.23
CA LYS A 628 7.96 35.18 -29.04
C LYS A 628 6.70 35.96 -28.63
N LYS A 629 5.93 36.46 -29.60
CA LYS A 629 4.70 37.20 -29.32
C LYS A 629 3.65 36.30 -28.65
N GLU A 630 3.46 35.09 -29.17
CA GLU A 630 2.54 34.08 -28.62
C GLU A 630 2.95 33.60 -27.21
N LEU A 631 4.25 33.40 -26.98
CA LEU A 631 4.79 33.10 -25.66
C LEU A 631 4.53 34.25 -24.67
N LEU A 632 4.81 35.49 -25.05
CA LEU A 632 4.63 36.65 -24.18
C LEU A 632 3.15 36.93 -23.89
N GLU A 633 2.26 36.69 -24.84
CA GLU A 633 0.80 36.80 -24.66
C GLU A 633 0.32 35.79 -23.61
N SER A 634 0.69 34.53 -23.75
CA SER A 634 0.34 33.48 -22.77
C SER A 634 0.96 33.75 -21.39
N LEU A 635 2.22 34.18 -21.35
CA LEU A 635 2.95 34.48 -20.12
C LEU A 635 2.38 35.70 -19.38
N SER A 636 1.79 36.66 -20.08
CA SER A 636 1.22 37.88 -19.49
C SER A 636 -0.01 37.61 -18.59
N GLY A 637 -0.71 36.49 -18.80
CA GLY A 637 -1.86 36.09 -17.99
C GLY A 637 -1.49 35.47 -16.63
N VAL A 638 -0.30 34.91 -16.48
CA VAL A 638 0.09 34.14 -15.27
C VAL A 638 0.05 34.99 -13.99
N PRO A 639 0.62 36.21 -13.91
CA PRO A 639 0.59 37.01 -12.69
C PRO A 639 -0.82 37.34 -12.20
N THR A 640 -1.76 37.57 -13.11
CA THR A 640 -3.16 37.89 -12.79
C THR A 640 -3.84 36.72 -12.09
N HIS A 641 -3.74 35.51 -12.64
CA HIS A 641 -4.33 34.31 -12.04
C HIS A 641 -3.68 33.91 -10.72
N VAL A 642 -2.36 34.10 -10.61
CA VAL A 642 -1.66 33.92 -9.34
C VAL A 642 -2.17 34.87 -8.27
N GLN A 643 -2.35 36.16 -8.59
CA GLN A 643 -2.90 37.14 -7.65
C GLN A 643 -4.35 36.82 -7.26
N GLN A 644 -5.18 36.39 -8.22
CA GLN A 644 -6.57 35.97 -7.96
C GLN A 644 -6.63 34.77 -7.02
N LEU A 645 -5.80 33.75 -7.24
CA LEU A 645 -5.72 32.57 -6.37
C LEU A 645 -5.22 32.95 -4.97
N GLN A 646 -4.16 33.76 -4.87
CA GLN A 646 -3.63 34.22 -3.57
C GLN A 646 -4.63 35.08 -2.79
N PHE A 647 -5.39 35.94 -3.48
CA PHE A 647 -6.44 36.74 -2.84
C PHE A 647 -7.56 35.86 -2.30
N THR A 648 -8.05 34.94 -3.13
CA THR A 648 -9.11 33.98 -2.75
C THR A 648 -8.70 33.16 -1.53
N VAL A 649 -7.46 32.69 -1.47
CA VAL A 649 -6.98 31.87 -0.35
C VAL A 649 -6.78 32.67 0.94
N LYS A 650 -6.38 33.95 0.85
CA LYS A 650 -6.17 34.82 2.03
C LYS A 650 -7.45 35.42 2.60
N ASP A 651 -8.55 35.41 1.85
CA ASP A 651 -9.82 35.98 2.29
C ASP A 651 -10.41 35.20 3.49
N PRO A 652 -10.62 35.82 4.66
CA PRO A 652 -11.12 35.12 5.84
C PRO A 652 -12.60 34.80 5.70
N THR A 653 -12.94 33.52 5.57
CA THR A 653 -14.33 33.05 5.49
C THR A 653 -14.80 32.40 6.78
N VAL A 654 -16.01 32.73 7.24
CA VAL A 654 -16.64 32.13 8.43
C VAL A 654 -18.00 31.55 8.05
N GLY A 655 -18.21 30.27 8.37
CA GLY A 655 -19.47 29.56 8.09
C GLY A 655 -19.38 28.57 6.93
N LYS A 656 -20.31 27.61 6.91
CA LYS A 656 -20.30 26.45 6.01
C LYS A 656 -20.41 26.86 4.53
N ALA A 657 -21.42 27.65 4.17
CA ALA A 657 -21.66 28.08 2.79
C ALA A 657 -20.49 28.93 2.25
N ALA A 658 -20.01 29.90 3.02
CA ALA A 658 -18.87 30.74 2.61
C ALA A 658 -17.57 29.92 2.42
N THR A 659 -17.31 28.94 3.29
CA THR A 659 -16.15 28.05 3.15
C THR A 659 -16.27 27.18 1.91
N PHE A 660 -17.47 26.68 1.61
CA PHE A 660 -17.74 25.89 0.42
C PHE A 660 -17.51 26.70 -0.86
N THR A 661 -18.08 27.90 -0.95
CA THR A 661 -17.85 28.81 -2.09
C THR A 661 -16.37 29.10 -2.28
N LYS A 662 -15.61 29.31 -1.19
CA LYS A 662 -14.17 29.50 -1.27
C LYS A 662 -13.43 28.28 -1.79
N VAL A 663 -13.81 27.07 -1.37
CA VAL A 663 -13.23 25.82 -1.91
C VAL A 663 -13.51 25.70 -3.41
N ASP A 664 -14.75 25.91 -3.84
CA ASP A 664 -15.15 25.88 -5.27
C ASP A 664 -14.31 26.86 -6.09
N LEU A 665 -14.17 28.10 -5.61
CA LEU A 665 -13.35 29.13 -6.26
C LEU A 665 -11.86 28.74 -6.31
N VAL A 666 -11.28 28.22 -5.23
CA VAL A 666 -9.87 27.78 -5.22
C VAL A 666 -9.62 26.68 -6.24
N ILE A 667 -10.54 25.71 -6.35
CA ILE A 667 -10.44 24.64 -7.34
C ILE A 667 -10.55 25.21 -8.76
N HIS A 668 -11.49 26.12 -9.00
CA HIS A 668 -11.69 26.70 -10.32
C HIS A 668 -10.54 27.62 -10.75
N GLU A 669 -9.98 28.42 -9.85
CA GLU A 669 -8.83 29.29 -10.11
C GLU A 669 -7.55 28.48 -10.36
N THR A 670 -7.34 27.40 -9.61
CA THR A 670 -6.21 26.49 -9.81
C THR A 670 -6.28 25.84 -11.20
N LYS A 671 -7.48 25.41 -11.63
CA LYS A 671 -7.72 24.90 -13.00
C LYS A 671 -7.38 25.95 -14.06
N SER A 672 -7.89 27.17 -13.92
CA SER A 672 -7.64 28.27 -14.88
C SER A 672 -6.15 28.59 -15.01
N LEU A 673 -5.46 28.69 -13.87
CA LEU A 673 -4.01 28.92 -13.84
C LEU A 673 -3.24 27.77 -14.50
N MET A 674 -3.65 26.51 -14.26
CA MET A 674 -3.03 25.34 -14.89
C MET A 674 -3.12 25.37 -16.42
N ASN A 675 -4.26 25.78 -16.97
CA ASN A 675 -4.45 25.88 -18.42
C ASN A 675 -3.48 26.88 -19.07
N ILE A 676 -3.29 28.04 -18.44
CA ILE A 676 -2.35 29.04 -18.95
C ILE A 676 -0.91 28.54 -18.84
N ILE A 677 -0.57 27.89 -17.74
CA ILE A 677 0.77 27.33 -17.53
C ILE A 677 1.07 26.25 -18.56
N SER A 678 0.12 25.37 -18.86
CA SER A 678 0.25 24.37 -19.93
C SER A 678 0.61 25.02 -21.28
N LYS A 679 -0.13 26.07 -21.69
CA LYS A 679 0.17 26.85 -22.90
C LYS A 679 1.56 27.49 -22.87
N VAL A 680 1.98 28.03 -21.72
CA VAL A 680 3.32 28.59 -21.56
C VAL A 680 4.39 27.53 -21.75
N VAL A 681 4.23 26.34 -21.18
CA VAL A 681 5.19 25.22 -21.35
C VAL A 681 5.23 24.76 -22.81
N THR A 682 4.08 24.62 -23.48
CA THR A 682 4.01 24.29 -24.90
C THR A 682 4.71 25.33 -25.77
N ASN A 683 4.45 26.63 -25.53
CA ASN A 683 5.09 27.69 -26.31
C ASN A 683 6.61 27.76 -26.05
N CYS A 684 7.05 27.48 -24.82
CA CYS A 684 8.48 27.33 -24.52
C CYS A 684 9.10 26.17 -25.31
N TYR A 685 8.40 25.04 -25.46
CA TYR A 685 8.87 23.86 -26.20
C TYR A 685 9.06 24.16 -27.67
N VAL A 686 8.05 24.78 -28.30
CA VAL A 686 8.10 25.17 -29.71
C VAL A 686 9.25 26.16 -29.95
N CYS A 687 9.44 27.15 -29.07
CA CYS A 687 10.54 28.11 -29.18
C CYS A 687 11.90 27.42 -29.03
N CYS A 688 12.04 26.50 -28.07
CA CYS A 688 13.28 25.76 -27.84
C CYS A 688 13.71 24.97 -29.08
N ASN A 689 12.80 24.14 -29.62
CA ASN A 689 13.11 23.29 -30.78
C ASN A 689 13.35 24.09 -32.06
N LYS A 690 12.66 25.21 -32.24
CA LYS A 690 12.78 26.01 -33.46
C LYS A 690 14.07 26.82 -33.53
N TYR A 691 14.57 27.30 -32.38
CA TYR A 691 15.73 28.18 -32.31
C TYR A 691 16.97 27.51 -31.70
N ASN A 692 16.88 26.23 -31.32
CA ASN A 692 17.95 25.42 -30.74
C ASN A 692 18.65 26.13 -29.54
N ILE A 693 17.82 26.65 -28.63
CA ILE A 693 18.28 27.45 -27.49
C ILE A 693 18.68 26.50 -26.36
N ASP A 694 19.95 26.56 -25.94
CA ASP A 694 20.46 25.82 -24.78
C ASP A 694 19.89 26.40 -23.48
N LEU A 695 19.11 25.58 -22.75
CA LEU A 695 18.43 25.96 -21.51
C LEU A 695 19.32 25.84 -20.27
N THR A 696 20.59 25.46 -20.42
CA THR A 696 21.52 25.37 -19.29
C THR A 696 21.85 26.76 -18.72
N GLY A 697 21.29 27.08 -17.55
CA GLY A 697 21.70 28.25 -16.75
C GLY A 697 20.71 29.41 -16.60
N LEU A 698 19.42 29.20 -16.86
CA LEU A 698 18.38 30.24 -16.62
C LEU A 698 18.08 30.49 -15.12
N GLY A 699 18.63 29.68 -14.21
CA GLY A 699 18.51 29.86 -12.77
C GLY A 699 19.45 30.93 -12.17
N SER A 700 18.93 32.16 -12.05
CA SER A 700 19.39 33.22 -11.13
C SER A 700 20.61 34.07 -11.53
N GLY A 701 20.34 35.30 -12.01
CA GLY A 701 21.36 36.32 -12.24
C GLY A 701 20.75 37.72 -12.36
N ASN A 702 20.62 38.42 -11.25
CA ASN A 702 20.48 39.88 -11.23
C ASN A 702 21.82 40.50 -11.68
N ARG A 703 22.10 40.47 -12.98
CA ARG A 703 23.25 41.19 -13.56
C ARG A 703 22.87 42.66 -13.69
N GLY A 704 23.32 43.45 -12.72
CA GLY A 704 23.46 44.89 -12.88
C GLY A 704 24.34 45.17 -14.08
N ILE A 705 23.76 45.86 -15.05
CA ILE A 705 24.50 46.46 -16.16
C ILE A 705 25.25 47.65 -15.57
N SER A 706 26.58 47.55 -15.56
CA SER A 706 27.49 48.65 -15.30
C SER A 706 28.20 49.01 -16.60
N GLY A 707 28.27 50.31 -16.85
CA GLY A 707 28.82 50.97 -18.04
C GLY A 707 27.94 52.19 -18.29
N GLY A 708 28.38 53.42 -18.17
CA GLY A 708 29.71 54.01 -18.04
C GLY A 708 29.52 55.45 -18.56
N ASP A 709 29.90 56.42 -17.74
CA ASP A 709 30.05 57.87 -17.95
C ASP A 709 29.51 58.53 -19.24
N GLU A 710 28.70 59.58 -19.10
CA GLU A 710 29.07 60.93 -19.56
C GLU A 710 28.09 62.04 -19.11
N GLU A 711 28.70 63.20 -18.88
CA GLU A 711 28.29 64.56 -18.53
C GLU A 711 26.84 65.07 -18.75
N GLY A 712 26.41 66.00 -17.87
CA GLY A 712 25.52 67.11 -18.30
C GLY A 712 24.50 67.65 -17.29
N GLY A 713 24.88 68.69 -16.54
CA GLY A 713 24.13 69.95 -16.42
C GLY A 713 22.75 70.06 -15.72
N CYS A 714 22.75 70.85 -14.63
CA CYS A 714 21.81 71.91 -14.26
C CYS A 714 20.32 71.66 -13.86
N GLY A 715 19.98 72.19 -12.66
CA GLY A 715 18.67 72.77 -12.27
C GLY A 715 17.66 71.77 -11.70
N GLY A 716 16.95 71.97 -10.60
CA GLY A 716 16.70 73.11 -9.71
C GLY A 716 15.40 72.84 -8.93
N ALA A 717 15.33 73.27 -7.66
CA ALA A 717 14.14 73.51 -6.80
C ALA A 717 13.07 72.39 -6.65
N GLY A 718 12.87 71.80 -5.47
CA GLY A 718 12.06 72.34 -4.36
C GLY A 718 10.96 71.30 -4.02
N GLY A 719 10.43 71.08 -2.83
CA GLY A 719 10.53 71.63 -1.47
C GLY A 719 9.53 70.85 -0.57
N GLY A 720 9.71 70.95 0.76
CA GLY A 720 8.75 70.51 1.81
C GLY A 720 8.86 69.03 2.19
N GLY A 721 9.17 68.61 3.44
CA GLY A 721 8.63 69.09 4.73
C GLY A 721 7.19 68.61 4.85
N ASP A 722 6.72 67.76 5.77
CA ASP A 722 7.04 67.40 7.15
C ASP A 722 6.59 65.92 7.33
N GLY A 723 6.88 65.14 8.36
CA GLY A 723 7.42 65.34 9.70
C GLY A 723 7.04 64.07 10.48
N LYS A 724 8.02 63.47 11.18
CA LYS A 724 8.08 63.25 12.65
C LYS A 724 6.93 62.43 13.24
N LEU A 725 7.06 61.60 14.25
CA LEU A 725 8.05 61.08 15.22
C LEU A 725 7.13 60.19 16.11
N GLY A 726 7.49 59.17 16.84
CA GLY A 726 8.66 58.83 17.65
C GLY A 726 8.11 57.82 18.68
N THR A 727 8.77 56.68 18.90
CA THR A 727 9.71 56.41 20.01
C THR A 727 9.12 56.15 21.40
N ALA A 728 9.74 55.14 22.05
CA ALA A 728 9.78 54.77 23.48
C ALA A 728 8.64 53.84 23.97
N GLY A 729 8.87 52.77 24.75
CA GLY A 729 10.06 52.26 25.44
C GLY A 729 9.76 52.01 26.94
N GLY A 730 10.06 50.80 27.45
CA GLY A 730 10.20 50.46 28.89
C GLY A 730 8.99 49.80 29.57
N THR A 731 9.05 48.53 30.03
CA THR A 731 9.49 48.02 31.37
C THR A 731 8.56 48.44 32.52
N ASP A 732 8.08 47.65 33.49
CA ASP A 732 8.20 46.23 33.92
C ASP A 732 7.05 46.01 34.98
N PRO A 733 7.10 45.21 36.07
CA PRO A 733 6.16 44.09 36.30
C PRO A 733 5.29 44.16 37.59
N SER A 734 4.53 43.08 37.82
CA SER A 734 3.91 42.59 39.08
C SER A 734 2.45 42.98 39.38
N ILE A 735 1.54 42.02 39.22
CA ILE A 735 0.64 41.41 40.23
C ILE A 735 0.04 40.13 39.62
#